data_AF-A0A7Y5SQW5-F1
#
_entry.id   AF-A0A7Y5SQW5-F1
#
_cell.length_a   1.000
_cell.length_b   1.000
_cell.length_c   1.000
_cell.angle_alpha   90.00
_cell.angle_beta   90.00
_cell.angle_gamma   90.00
#
_symmetry.space_group_name_H-M   'P 1'
#
loop_
_entity.id
_entity.type
_entity.pdbx_description
1 polymer ?
#
loop_
_entity_poly.entity_id
_entity_poly.type
_entity_poly.pdbx_seq_one_letter_code
_entity_poly.pdbx_strand_id
1 'polypeptide(L)'
;MKHSILMMSAWLCVATATGADFYVATDGSDDHPGTGAQPFATLERARDAVRQWRTAADAGGPATVHLRGGVYELTETLALAAEDSGTKDAPVVWRNHASERVALSGGRRVAGFERVTNQDVLQRLPETARGSVFQADVRATGIADFGEVAGAGKRIELFSNDRPMTLARWPNEGFARIVDVTGGKPIKIHGIPGDAIGKFVYAENRPARWIGEPDVWLSGYWFWDWSDGRQRIRSIDPATRTIELESPDHNYGYRKGQRYYAFNALAELDSPGEWYLDRQRGLLYFWPPEDGLESAVLSVLPTLISLNNASWVTVRGLVLENTRATAITIAGGEGVRVGGCLIRNVGGGGVAVSGGVNHGVIGCDITQTGEGGVSLGGGDRAKLTPAGHFAENNHIHHYARLQRTYRPAVALSGVGNRVSHNLIHDAPHNAIQLGGNEHVIEFNEIHRVCQETGDVGAYYMGRDWTMRGNRIRHNYFHEISGPGLHGAMAVYLDDAASGTTIFGNVFYRASRAAFIGGGRDNIIENNVFVECRPSVHVDARGLGWMHATVAPGGLMHERLAAMPYQQPPWSTRYPELARILDENPPAPHGNRVVRNISVGGTWLNLEKAAEPGVTFEDNLVDQDPHFVDADQRNFQLHPDSPAWQLGFRKIPIEQIGLRDDQWRRARPVERSPRDGS
;
A
#
# COMPACT_ATOMS: atom_id res chain seq x y z
N MET A 1 25.34 52.44 62.25
CA MET A 1 24.93 52.37 60.84
C MET A 1 24.13 51.08 60.63
N LYS A 2 22.80 51.17 60.63
CA LYS A 2 21.91 50.04 60.31
C LYS A 2 21.65 50.08 58.80
N HIS A 3 22.17 49.12 58.05
CA HIS A 3 21.86 48.94 56.64
C HIS A 3 20.69 47.97 56.52
N SER A 4 19.53 48.49 56.10
CA SER A 4 18.37 47.70 55.72
C SER A 4 18.58 47.18 54.30
N ILE A 5 18.66 45.85 54.13
CA ILE A 5 18.62 45.19 52.83
C ILE A 5 17.17 44.80 52.58
N LEU A 6 16.54 45.46 51.62
CA LEU A 6 15.18 45.17 51.14
C LEU A 6 15.28 44.00 50.15
N MET A 7 14.81 42.82 50.53
CA MET A 7 14.72 41.65 49.65
C MET A 7 13.45 41.77 48.80
N MET A 8 13.60 42.14 47.52
CA MET A 8 12.51 42.13 46.54
C MET A 8 12.26 40.69 46.09
N SER A 9 11.23 40.06 46.65
CA SER A 9 10.69 38.78 46.17
C SER A 9 9.96 39.00 44.85
N ALA A 10 10.60 38.65 43.73
CA ALA A 10 9.95 38.60 42.42
C ALA A 10 8.99 37.40 42.37
N TRP A 11 7.69 37.68 42.40
CA TRP A 11 6.66 36.69 42.10
C TRP A 11 6.71 36.40 40.61
N LEU A 12 7.31 35.26 40.23
CA LEU A 12 7.22 34.76 38.86
C LEU A 12 5.79 34.25 38.65
N CYS A 13 4.91 35.11 38.12
CA CYS A 13 3.62 34.69 37.60
C CYS A 13 3.89 33.79 36.39
N VAL A 14 3.81 32.47 36.58
CA VAL A 14 3.78 31.52 35.47
C VAL A 14 2.41 31.67 34.82
N ALA A 15 2.34 32.47 33.76
CA ALA A 15 1.13 32.54 32.93
C ALA A 15 0.91 31.15 32.33
N THR A 16 -0.21 30.50 32.69
CA THR A 16 -0.60 29.24 32.09
C THR A 16 -1.05 29.52 30.66
N ALA A 17 -0.30 29.01 29.69
CA ALA A 17 -0.64 29.15 28.30
C ALA A 17 -2.04 28.55 28.04
N THR A 18 -2.91 29.32 27.41
CA THR A 18 -4.31 28.92 27.16
C THR A 18 -4.36 28.02 25.93
N GLY A 19 -5.24 27.01 25.94
CA GLY A 19 -5.58 26.24 24.74
C GLY A 19 -6.77 26.86 24.01
N ALA A 20 -7.03 26.43 22.78
CA ALA A 20 -8.16 26.93 21.98
C ALA A 20 -8.95 25.80 21.30
N ASP A 21 -10.26 25.99 21.19
CA ASP A 21 -11.19 25.12 20.48
C ASP A 21 -11.87 25.90 19.35
N PHE A 22 -11.83 25.36 18.14
CA PHE A 22 -12.52 25.87 16.96
C PHE A 22 -13.50 24.84 16.43
N TYR A 23 -14.62 25.27 15.88
CA TYR A 23 -15.69 24.39 15.42
C TYR A 23 -16.04 24.67 13.97
N VAL A 24 -16.23 23.60 13.20
CA VAL A 24 -16.62 23.64 11.78
C VAL A 24 -17.87 22.77 11.60
N ALA A 25 -18.88 23.27 10.88
CA ALA A 25 -20.14 22.56 10.62
C ALA A 25 -20.60 22.78 9.18
N THR A 26 -21.30 21.81 8.59
CA THR A 26 -21.82 21.91 7.22
C THR A 26 -22.90 22.99 7.05
N ASP A 27 -23.52 23.41 8.16
CA ASP A 27 -24.50 24.50 8.27
C ASP A 27 -23.91 25.75 8.94
N GLY A 28 -22.58 25.83 9.07
CA GLY A 28 -21.86 26.97 9.63
C GLY A 28 -21.77 28.17 8.69
N SER A 29 -21.01 29.20 9.13
CA SER A 29 -20.68 30.37 8.31
C SER A 29 -19.26 30.83 8.62
N ASP A 30 -18.48 31.23 7.61
CA ASP A 30 -17.11 31.71 7.81
C ASP A 30 -17.03 33.12 8.41
N ASP A 31 -18.18 33.81 8.51
CA ASP A 31 -18.35 35.05 9.27
C ASP A 31 -18.54 34.81 10.78
N HIS A 32 -18.82 33.57 11.18
CA HIS A 32 -18.95 33.21 12.60
C HIS A 32 -17.58 33.24 13.32
N PRO A 33 -17.57 33.32 14.66
CA PRO A 33 -16.34 33.26 15.45
C PRO A 33 -15.72 31.85 15.58
N GLY A 34 -16.36 30.80 15.07
CA GLY A 34 -15.85 29.42 15.16
C GLY A 34 -16.07 28.75 16.51
N THR A 35 -17.09 29.17 17.26
CA THR A 35 -17.47 28.57 18.55
C THR A 35 -18.43 27.40 18.34
N GLY A 36 -18.64 26.56 19.36
CA GLY A 36 -19.60 25.45 19.25
C GLY A 36 -21.03 25.86 18.90
N ALA A 37 -21.44 27.07 19.27
CA ALA A 37 -22.76 27.63 18.94
C ALA A 37 -22.79 28.37 17.59
N GLN A 38 -21.66 28.89 17.14
CA GLN A 38 -21.51 29.60 15.88
C GLN A 38 -20.24 29.09 15.17
N PRO A 39 -20.33 27.90 14.53
CA PRO A 39 -19.19 27.26 13.88
C PRO A 39 -18.87 27.91 12.53
N PHE A 40 -17.62 27.77 12.10
CA PHE A 40 -17.19 28.07 10.73
C PHE A 40 -17.85 27.12 9.72
N ALA A 41 -17.93 27.52 8.45
CA ALA A 41 -18.39 26.66 7.36
C ALA A 41 -17.24 25.82 6.79
N THR A 42 -16.04 26.39 6.66
CA THR A 42 -14.91 25.78 5.94
C THR A 42 -13.75 25.38 6.84
N LEU A 43 -12.94 24.42 6.37
CA LEU A 43 -11.75 23.98 7.08
C LEU A 43 -10.63 25.02 6.95
N GLU A 44 -10.56 25.72 5.83
CA GLU A 44 -9.61 26.78 5.52
C GLU A 44 -9.78 27.94 6.50
N ARG A 45 -11.03 28.36 6.76
CA ARG A 45 -11.31 29.40 7.74
C ARG A 45 -10.87 29.00 9.14
N ALA A 46 -11.08 27.74 9.54
CA ALA A 46 -10.64 27.21 10.81
C ALA A 46 -9.11 27.16 10.93
N ARG A 47 -8.41 26.75 9.88
CA ARG A 47 -6.93 26.80 9.81
C ARG A 47 -6.45 28.22 10.03
N ASP A 48 -7.03 29.19 9.32
CA ASP A 48 -6.61 30.58 9.40
C ASP A 48 -6.91 31.19 10.79
N ALA A 49 -7.98 30.74 11.44
CA ALA A 49 -8.27 31.09 12.83
C ALA A 49 -7.25 30.51 13.82
N VAL A 50 -6.81 29.26 13.64
CA VAL A 50 -5.72 28.66 14.44
C VAL A 50 -4.43 29.46 14.26
N ARG A 51 -4.07 29.81 13.03
CA ARG A 51 -2.89 30.64 12.73
C ARG A 51 -2.96 32.00 13.41
N GLN A 52 -4.10 32.68 13.29
CA GLN A 52 -4.31 33.99 13.94
C GLN A 52 -4.17 33.87 15.46
N TRP A 53 -4.84 32.88 16.06
CA TRP A 53 -4.79 32.66 17.50
C TRP A 53 -3.36 32.43 17.99
N ARG A 54 -2.54 31.64 17.27
CA ARG A 54 -1.13 31.39 17.62
C ARG A 54 -0.25 32.64 17.69
N THR A 55 -0.67 33.76 17.11
CA THR A 55 0.06 35.03 17.21
C THR A 55 -0.24 35.81 18.49
N ALA A 56 -1.26 35.42 19.28
CA ALA A 56 -1.62 36.07 20.53
C ALA A 56 -0.58 35.80 21.64
N ALA A 57 -0.38 36.77 22.53
CA ALA A 57 0.67 36.75 23.55
C ALA A 57 0.53 35.60 24.58
N ASP A 58 -0.67 35.05 24.75
CA ASP A 58 -1.01 33.97 25.67
C ASP A 58 -1.26 32.61 24.97
N ALA A 59 -1.13 32.55 23.64
CA ALA A 59 -1.37 31.36 22.83
C ALA A 59 -0.15 30.41 22.81
N GLY A 60 -0.02 29.63 23.88
CA GLY A 60 1.00 28.57 23.98
C GLY A 60 0.45 27.17 24.27
N GLY A 61 -0.86 27.02 24.46
CA GLY A 61 -1.51 25.73 24.71
C GLY A 61 -1.84 24.94 23.43
N PRO A 62 -2.46 23.77 23.55
CA PRO A 62 -2.92 22.99 22.40
C PRO A 62 -4.10 23.67 21.69
N ALA A 63 -4.26 23.42 20.39
CA ALA A 63 -5.42 23.84 19.63
C ALA A 63 -6.19 22.62 19.10
N THR A 64 -7.52 22.62 19.21
CA THR A 64 -8.38 21.58 18.66
C THR A 64 -9.41 22.15 17.70
N VAL A 65 -9.45 21.64 16.48
CA VAL A 65 -10.51 21.89 15.50
C VAL A 65 -11.49 20.72 15.54
N HIS A 66 -12.71 20.99 16.00
CA HIS A 66 -13.82 20.05 16.09
C HIS A 66 -14.71 20.16 14.84
N LEU A 67 -14.80 19.08 14.09
CA LEU A 67 -15.69 18.99 12.93
C LEU A 67 -17.01 18.33 13.37
N ARG A 68 -18.13 19.00 13.08
CA ARG A 68 -19.47 18.47 13.32
C ARG A 68 -19.86 17.44 12.25
N GLY A 69 -20.79 16.56 12.60
CA GLY A 69 -21.24 15.47 11.75
C GLY A 69 -21.78 15.96 10.41
N GLY A 70 -21.32 15.35 9.32
CA GLY A 70 -21.67 15.78 7.97
C GLY A 70 -20.70 15.27 6.91
N VAL A 71 -21.03 15.54 5.65
CA VAL A 71 -20.17 15.32 4.50
C VAL A 71 -19.69 16.68 4.01
N TYR A 72 -18.38 16.89 4.03
CA TYR A 72 -17.70 18.08 3.55
C TYR A 72 -17.12 17.77 2.18
N GLU A 73 -17.80 18.22 1.12
CA GLU A 73 -17.30 18.13 -0.25
C GLU A 73 -16.27 19.23 -0.48
N LEU A 74 -14.99 18.88 -0.40
CA LEU A 74 -13.91 19.85 -0.47
C LEU A 74 -13.76 20.41 -1.90
N THR A 75 -13.57 21.72 -2.02
CA THR A 75 -13.26 22.41 -3.29
C THR A 75 -11.78 22.53 -3.57
N GLU A 76 -10.96 22.42 -2.53
CA GLU A 76 -9.51 22.44 -2.60
C GLU A 76 -8.91 21.54 -1.50
N THR A 77 -7.61 21.25 -1.61
CA THR A 77 -6.87 20.49 -0.60
C THR A 77 -6.69 21.34 0.65
N LEU A 78 -6.98 20.80 1.84
CA LEU A 78 -6.60 21.44 3.10
C LEU A 78 -5.06 21.43 3.25
N ALA A 79 -4.44 22.54 2.89
CA ALA A 79 -3.00 22.72 3.02
C ALA A 79 -2.63 23.21 4.42
N LEU A 80 -1.87 22.38 5.15
CA LEU A 80 -1.25 22.68 6.43
C LEU A 80 0.26 22.77 6.24
N ALA A 81 0.86 23.85 6.70
CA ALA A 81 2.27 24.18 6.51
C ALA A 81 2.98 24.35 7.87
N ALA A 82 4.22 24.84 7.86
CA ALA A 82 5.00 25.04 9.08
C ALA A 82 4.30 25.95 10.09
N GLU A 83 3.52 26.93 9.61
CA GLU A 83 2.75 27.88 10.43
C GLU A 83 1.59 27.21 11.18
N ASP A 84 1.17 26.02 10.75
CA ASP A 84 0.10 25.23 11.37
C ASP A 84 0.63 24.24 12.42
N SER A 85 1.94 24.29 12.71
CA SER A 85 2.58 23.38 13.65
C SER A 85 2.14 23.63 15.09
N GLY A 86 2.04 22.55 15.85
CA GLY A 86 2.08 22.58 17.31
C GLY A 86 3.46 22.27 17.86
N THR A 87 3.51 21.97 19.15
CA THR A 87 4.67 21.35 19.80
C THR A 87 4.26 20.00 20.38
N LYS A 88 5.24 19.23 20.86
CA LYS A 88 4.98 17.97 21.55
C LYS A 88 4.00 18.11 22.71
N ASP A 89 4.09 19.21 23.45
CA ASP A 89 3.27 19.47 24.64
C ASP A 89 2.00 20.29 24.30
N ALA A 90 1.94 20.92 23.13
CA ALA A 90 0.84 21.74 22.65
C ALA A 90 0.52 21.46 21.16
N PRO A 91 0.00 20.26 20.82
CA PRO A 91 -0.28 19.88 19.44
C PRO A 91 -1.46 20.65 18.84
N VAL A 92 -1.59 20.59 17.51
CA VAL A 92 -2.82 20.98 16.78
C VAL A 92 -3.58 19.71 16.41
N VAL A 93 -4.84 19.60 16.79
CA VAL A 93 -5.67 18.40 16.57
C VAL A 93 -6.88 18.74 15.72
N TRP A 94 -7.03 18.08 14.58
CA TRP A 94 -8.21 18.09 13.72
C TRP A 94 -8.99 16.80 13.96
N ARG A 95 -10.22 16.89 14.49
CA ARG A 95 -10.99 15.72 14.89
C ARG A 95 -12.49 15.88 14.71
N ASN A 96 -13.19 14.76 14.64
CA ASN A 96 -14.63 14.77 14.81
C ASN A 96 -15.06 15.19 16.24
N HIS A 97 -16.18 15.90 16.31
CA HIS A 97 -16.84 16.27 17.56
C HIS A 97 -17.62 15.09 18.13
N ALA A 98 -17.46 14.78 19.43
CA ALA A 98 -18.28 13.80 20.16
C ALA A 98 -18.55 12.44 19.46
N SER A 99 -17.59 11.91 18.68
CA SER A 99 -17.75 10.68 17.89
C SER A 99 -18.73 10.76 16.71
N GLU A 100 -19.23 11.95 16.36
CA GLU A 100 -20.03 12.22 15.18
C GLU A 100 -19.30 11.71 13.91
N ARG A 101 -20.05 11.24 12.91
CA ARG A 101 -19.47 10.80 11.63
C ARG A 101 -19.17 12.03 10.77
N VAL A 102 -17.90 12.29 10.53
CA VAL A 102 -17.40 13.37 9.67
C VAL A 102 -16.73 12.76 8.46
N ALA A 103 -17.19 13.10 7.26
CA ALA A 103 -16.56 12.68 6.01
C ALA A 103 -16.00 13.88 5.25
N LEU A 104 -14.69 13.85 4.95
CA LEU A 104 -14.09 14.76 3.98
C LEU A 104 -14.05 14.03 2.64
N SER A 105 -14.79 14.55 1.67
CA SER A 105 -14.94 13.96 0.35
C SER A 105 -14.21 14.82 -0.69
N GLY A 106 -13.33 14.18 -1.45
CA GLY A 106 -12.71 14.76 -2.64
C GLY A 106 -13.60 14.66 -3.87
N GLY A 107 -14.79 14.07 -3.73
CA GLY A 107 -15.74 13.86 -4.81
C GLY A 107 -16.86 14.88 -4.87
N ARG A 108 -17.66 14.77 -5.91
CA ARG A 108 -18.91 15.50 -6.11
C ARG A 108 -20.04 14.53 -6.35
N ARG A 109 -21.16 14.72 -5.64
CA ARG A 109 -22.37 13.97 -5.94
C ARG A 109 -22.84 14.28 -7.36
N VAL A 110 -23.20 13.23 -8.09
CA VAL A 110 -23.82 13.36 -9.41
C VAL A 110 -25.33 13.43 -9.23
N ALA A 111 -25.96 14.39 -9.90
CA ALA A 111 -27.40 14.61 -9.88
C ALA A 111 -27.96 14.70 -11.30
N GLY A 112 -29.28 14.76 -11.44
CA GLY A 112 -29.92 14.93 -12.75
C GLY A 112 -29.83 13.69 -13.64
N PHE A 113 -29.86 12.50 -13.05
CA PHE A 113 -29.87 11.26 -13.82
C PHE A 113 -31.21 11.07 -14.54
N GLU A 114 -31.12 10.72 -15.82
CA GLU A 114 -32.25 10.34 -16.66
C GLU A 114 -31.98 8.99 -17.31
N ARG A 115 -33.03 8.20 -17.59
CA ARG A 115 -32.85 6.95 -18.33
C ARG A 115 -32.37 7.25 -19.75
N VAL A 116 -31.44 6.45 -20.25
CA VAL A 116 -30.97 6.57 -21.64
C VAL A 116 -32.11 6.24 -22.60
N THR A 117 -32.49 7.20 -23.44
CA THR A 117 -33.52 7.04 -24.48
C THR A 117 -33.01 7.34 -25.90
N ASN A 118 -31.84 7.98 -26.03
CA ASN A 118 -31.22 8.32 -27.31
C ASN A 118 -30.88 7.02 -28.08
N GLN A 119 -31.39 6.90 -29.30
CA GLN A 119 -31.26 5.67 -30.10
C GLN A 119 -29.82 5.36 -30.50
N ASP A 120 -29.00 6.37 -30.80
CA ASP A 120 -27.59 6.17 -31.17
C ASP A 120 -26.78 5.61 -29.99
N VAL A 121 -27.10 6.05 -28.77
CA VAL A 121 -26.50 5.51 -27.54
C VAL A 121 -27.00 4.08 -27.28
N LEU A 122 -28.32 3.85 -27.38
CA LEU A 122 -28.92 2.53 -27.17
C LEU A 122 -28.38 1.47 -28.13
N GLN A 123 -28.09 1.83 -29.38
CA GLN A 123 -27.50 0.92 -30.37
C GLN A 123 -26.07 0.49 -30.01
N ARG A 124 -25.31 1.36 -29.32
CA ARG A 124 -23.96 1.04 -28.84
C ARG A 124 -23.99 0.17 -27.57
N LEU A 125 -25.00 0.35 -26.73
CA LEU A 125 -25.17 -0.45 -25.52
C LEU A 125 -25.48 -1.93 -25.85
N PRO A 126 -24.98 -2.87 -25.04
CA PRO A 126 -25.47 -4.24 -25.00
C PRO A 126 -26.99 -4.28 -24.82
N GLU A 127 -27.66 -5.24 -25.46
CA GLU A 127 -29.12 -5.37 -25.38
C GLU A 127 -29.61 -5.56 -23.94
N THR A 128 -28.84 -6.29 -23.13
CA THR A 128 -29.11 -6.53 -21.70
C THR A 128 -29.09 -5.26 -20.85
N ALA A 129 -28.38 -4.22 -21.28
CA ALA A 129 -28.25 -2.96 -20.55
C ALA A 129 -29.32 -1.94 -20.93
N ARG A 130 -29.98 -2.10 -22.08
CA ARG A 130 -30.98 -1.16 -22.57
C ARG A 130 -32.14 -1.07 -21.59
N GLY A 131 -32.49 0.16 -21.19
CA GLY A 131 -33.52 0.42 -20.19
C GLY A 131 -33.03 0.42 -18.75
N SER A 132 -31.83 -0.12 -18.46
CA SER A 132 -31.24 -0.14 -17.11
C SER A 132 -30.17 0.95 -16.90
N VAL A 133 -29.63 1.50 -17.98
CA VAL A 133 -28.60 2.54 -17.94
C VAL A 133 -29.22 3.93 -17.81
N PHE A 134 -28.68 4.72 -16.90
CA PHE A 134 -28.98 6.14 -16.70
C PHE A 134 -27.82 6.99 -17.21
N GLN A 135 -28.12 8.23 -17.59
CA GLN A 135 -27.14 9.23 -17.98
C GLN A 135 -27.29 10.52 -17.19
N ALA A 136 -26.19 11.25 -16.99
CA ALA A 136 -26.18 12.58 -16.39
C ALA A 136 -25.13 13.48 -17.05
N ASP A 137 -25.43 14.77 -17.21
CA ASP A 137 -24.45 15.79 -17.58
C ASP A 137 -23.65 16.21 -16.35
N VAL A 138 -22.40 15.73 -16.28
CA VAL A 138 -21.55 15.98 -15.12
C VAL A 138 -20.94 17.39 -15.13
N ARG A 139 -21.04 18.14 -16.24
CA ARG A 139 -20.66 19.56 -16.23
C ARG A 139 -21.64 20.39 -15.44
N ALA A 140 -22.92 20.01 -15.44
CA ALA A 140 -23.95 20.69 -14.66
C ALA A 140 -23.71 20.59 -13.14
N THR A 141 -22.91 19.61 -12.70
CA THR A 141 -22.50 19.44 -11.29
C THR A 141 -21.15 20.09 -10.98
N GLY A 142 -20.65 20.97 -11.84
CA GLY A 142 -19.40 21.72 -11.65
C GLY A 142 -18.11 20.94 -11.95
N ILE A 143 -18.20 19.74 -12.54
CA ILE A 143 -17.03 18.95 -12.93
C ILE A 143 -16.60 19.37 -14.34
N ALA A 144 -15.50 20.12 -14.43
CA ALA A 144 -14.94 20.58 -15.72
C ALA A 144 -13.74 19.73 -16.20
N ASP A 145 -12.98 19.15 -15.27
CA ASP A 145 -11.86 18.28 -15.57
C ASP A 145 -12.27 16.81 -15.40
N PHE A 146 -12.25 16.03 -16.47
CA PHE A 146 -12.58 14.59 -16.45
C PHE A 146 -11.36 13.69 -16.34
N GLY A 147 -10.18 14.29 -16.24
CA GLY A 147 -8.93 13.57 -16.10
C GLY A 147 -8.64 12.60 -17.25
N GLU A 148 -7.85 11.58 -16.94
CA GLU A 148 -7.42 10.55 -17.90
C GLU A 148 -8.04 9.19 -17.54
N VAL A 149 -8.14 8.26 -18.48
CA VAL A 149 -8.69 6.91 -18.23
C VAL A 149 -7.80 6.09 -17.29
N ALA A 150 -6.48 6.20 -17.45
CA ALA A 150 -5.49 5.36 -16.78
C ALA A 150 -4.37 6.15 -16.09
N GLY A 151 -4.39 7.48 -16.11
CA GLY A 151 -3.35 8.31 -15.50
C GLY A 151 -3.42 8.29 -13.96
N ALA A 152 -2.32 7.93 -13.30
CA ALA A 152 -2.23 7.95 -11.84
C ALA A 152 -2.52 9.36 -11.29
N GLY A 153 -3.35 9.46 -10.26
CA GLY A 153 -3.78 10.74 -9.67
C GLY A 153 -4.67 11.63 -10.55
N LYS A 154 -4.82 11.28 -11.83
CA LYS A 154 -5.67 11.99 -12.80
C LYS A 154 -6.94 11.22 -13.14
N ARG A 155 -7.00 9.92 -12.83
CA ARG A 155 -8.18 9.10 -13.12
C ARG A 155 -9.36 9.48 -12.25
N ILE A 156 -10.50 9.68 -12.90
CA ILE A 156 -11.79 9.78 -12.26
C ILE A 156 -12.35 8.39 -11.96
N GLU A 157 -12.94 8.24 -10.78
CA GLU A 157 -13.67 7.04 -10.36
C GLU A 157 -15.09 7.43 -9.98
N LEU A 158 -16.04 6.54 -10.27
CA LEU A 158 -17.40 6.61 -9.77
C LEU A 158 -17.51 5.74 -8.52
N PHE A 159 -18.14 6.26 -7.49
CA PHE A 159 -18.50 5.55 -6.28
C PHE A 159 -20.01 5.58 -6.11
N SER A 160 -20.58 4.51 -5.58
CA SER A 160 -21.99 4.40 -5.25
C SER A 160 -22.14 3.48 -4.06
N ASN A 161 -23.02 3.85 -3.12
CA ASN A 161 -23.21 3.15 -1.84
C ASN A 161 -21.87 2.87 -1.12
N ASP A 162 -21.00 3.88 -1.08
CA ASP A 162 -19.66 3.83 -0.48
C ASP A 162 -18.71 2.80 -1.09
N ARG A 163 -18.95 2.33 -2.33
CA ARG A 163 -18.12 1.36 -3.04
C ARG A 163 -17.65 1.91 -4.38
N PRO A 164 -16.43 1.56 -4.84
CA PRO A 164 -15.98 1.89 -6.19
C PRO A 164 -16.79 1.10 -7.22
N MET A 165 -17.28 1.80 -8.24
CA MET A 165 -17.98 1.23 -9.39
C MET A 165 -16.97 0.85 -10.49
N THR A 166 -17.31 -0.15 -11.27
CA THR A 166 -16.42 -0.71 -12.29
C THR A 166 -16.51 0.09 -13.58
N LEU A 167 -15.39 0.58 -14.12
CA LEU A 167 -15.41 1.07 -15.51
C LEU A 167 -15.82 -0.10 -16.41
N ALA A 168 -16.81 0.12 -17.26
CA ALA A 168 -17.33 -0.84 -18.23
C ALA A 168 -16.17 -1.61 -18.89
N ARG A 169 -16.15 -2.93 -18.70
CA ARG A 169 -15.00 -3.77 -19.03
C ARG A 169 -15.39 -5.11 -19.61
N TRP A 170 -14.45 -5.74 -20.31
CA TRP A 170 -14.60 -7.11 -20.76
C TRP A 170 -13.30 -7.92 -20.63
N PRO A 171 -13.38 -9.18 -20.17
CA PRO A 171 -14.54 -9.77 -19.51
C PRO A 171 -14.85 -9.06 -18.19
N ASN A 172 -16.10 -9.14 -17.72
CA ASN A 172 -16.55 -8.50 -16.48
C ASN A 172 -15.71 -8.97 -15.28
N GLU A 173 -15.38 -10.27 -15.29
CA GLU A 173 -14.48 -10.91 -14.34
C GLU A 173 -13.37 -11.68 -15.06
N GLY A 174 -12.22 -11.82 -14.40
CA GLY A 174 -11.07 -12.54 -14.96
C GLY A 174 -10.41 -11.81 -16.13
N PHE A 175 -9.88 -12.60 -17.08
CA PHE A 175 -9.03 -12.11 -18.16
C PHE A 175 -9.22 -12.91 -19.45
N ALA A 176 -9.12 -12.22 -20.58
CA ALA A 176 -8.83 -12.81 -21.88
C ALA A 176 -7.34 -13.16 -22.01
N ARG A 177 -6.95 -13.84 -23.09
CA ARG A 177 -5.56 -14.25 -23.34
C ARG A 177 -5.09 -13.89 -24.74
N ILE A 178 -3.81 -13.54 -24.84
CA ILE A 178 -3.09 -13.35 -26.09
C ILE A 178 -2.91 -14.70 -26.78
N VAL A 179 -3.39 -14.83 -28.03
CA VAL A 179 -3.24 -16.06 -28.83
C VAL A 179 -1.84 -16.17 -29.41
N ASP A 180 -1.32 -15.07 -29.96
CA ASP A 180 0.04 -14.97 -30.46
C ASP A 180 0.51 -13.52 -30.54
N VAL A 181 1.82 -13.28 -30.63
CA VAL A 181 2.41 -11.94 -30.80
C VAL A 181 2.87 -11.74 -32.24
N THR A 182 2.60 -10.56 -32.81
CA THR A 182 2.81 -10.25 -34.23
C THR A 182 3.42 -8.86 -34.44
N GLY A 183 4.18 -8.38 -33.45
CA GLY A 183 4.83 -7.07 -33.47
C GLY A 183 5.96 -6.94 -34.48
N GLY A 184 6.61 -8.06 -34.82
CA GLY A 184 7.71 -8.11 -35.78
C GLY A 184 9.06 -7.71 -35.19
N LYS A 185 9.17 -7.60 -33.86
CA LYS A 185 10.44 -7.33 -33.16
C LYS A 185 10.67 -8.39 -32.06
N PRO A 186 11.08 -9.61 -32.44
CA PRO A 186 11.26 -10.70 -31.50
C PRO A 186 12.30 -10.38 -30.42
N ILE A 187 11.98 -10.76 -29.19
CA ILE A 187 12.88 -10.66 -28.04
C ILE A 187 12.88 -11.97 -27.26
N LYS A 188 13.89 -12.14 -26.41
CA LYS A 188 13.94 -13.22 -25.41
C LYS A 188 14.28 -12.63 -24.06
N ILE A 189 13.42 -12.87 -23.07
CA ILE A 189 13.67 -12.47 -21.68
C ILE A 189 13.76 -13.74 -20.85
N HIS A 190 14.92 -13.95 -20.22
CA HIS A 190 15.24 -15.20 -19.51
C HIS A 190 15.00 -16.46 -20.35
N GLY A 191 15.35 -16.40 -21.65
CA GLY A 191 15.16 -17.50 -22.59
C GLY A 191 13.73 -17.69 -23.10
N ILE A 192 12.74 -17.00 -22.53
CA ILE A 192 11.35 -17.07 -22.96
C ILE A 192 11.13 -16.12 -24.15
N PRO A 193 10.61 -16.61 -25.30
CA PRO A 193 10.37 -15.76 -26.46
C PRO A 193 9.14 -14.86 -26.26
N GLY A 194 9.21 -13.67 -26.86
CA GLY A 194 8.09 -12.75 -27.03
C GLY A 194 8.41 -11.69 -28.08
N ASP A 195 7.67 -10.60 -28.07
CA ASP A 195 7.84 -9.47 -28.98
C ASP A 195 7.94 -8.16 -28.20
N ALA A 196 8.80 -7.25 -28.64
CA ALA A 196 8.94 -5.94 -28.00
C ALA A 196 7.79 -4.98 -28.34
N ILE A 197 7.03 -5.25 -29.40
CA ILE A 197 5.96 -4.38 -29.89
C ILE A 197 4.60 -4.96 -29.47
N GLY A 198 3.73 -4.09 -28.96
CA GLY A 198 2.39 -4.41 -28.46
C GLY A 198 1.39 -4.69 -29.55
N LYS A 199 1.64 -5.70 -30.36
CA LYS A 199 0.73 -6.16 -31.42
C LYS A 199 0.52 -7.65 -31.30
N PHE A 200 -0.74 -8.06 -31.18
CA PHE A 200 -1.05 -9.45 -30.86
C PHE A 200 -2.41 -9.90 -31.41
N VAL A 201 -2.56 -11.22 -31.54
CA VAL A 201 -3.78 -11.87 -32.01
C VAL A 201 -4.70 -12.16 -30.81
N TYR A 202 -5.99 -11.84 -30.96
CA TYR A 202 -7.04 -12.15 -29.99
C TYR A 202 -7.89 -13.35 -30.44
N ALA A 203 -8.45 -14.09 -29.49
CA ALA A 203 -9.19 -15.33 -29.77
C ALA A 203 -10.63 -15.07 -30.23
N GLU A 204 -11.36 -14.26 -29.47
CA GLU A 204 -12.81 -14.05 -29.60
C GLU A 204 -13.14 -12.81 -30.41
N ASN A 205 -14.28 -12.77 -31.08
CA ASN A 205 -14.66 -11.61 -31.90
C ASN A 205 -15.17 -10.40 -31.08
N ARG A 206 -15.03 -10.41 -29.75
CA ARG A 206 -15.47 -9.28 -28.88
C ARG A 206 -14.82 -7.95 -29.27
N PRO A 207 -13.52 -7.86 -29.63
CA PRO A 207 -12.88 -6.60 -30.02
C PRO A 207 -13.51 -5.89 -31.22
N ALA A 208 -14.25 -6.60 -32.07
CA ALA A 208 -14.99 -5.97 -33.18
C ALA A 208 -16.04 -4.95 -32.68
N ARG A 209 -16.56 -5.12 -31.45
CA ARG A 209 -17.50 -4.17 -30.83
C ARG A 209 -16.85 -2.86 -30.39
N TRP A 210 -15.52 -2.83 -30.30
CA TRP A 210 -14.76 -1.66 -29.85
C TRP A 210 -14.33 -0.77 -31.02
N ILE A 211 -14.54 -1.21 -32.27
CA ILE A 211 -14.25 -0.42 -33.46
C ILE A 211 -15.13 0.84 -33.43
N GLY A 212 -14.49 2.01 -33.41
CA GLY A 212 -15.17 3.31 -33.33
C GLY A 212 -15.40 3.83 -31.91
N GLU A 213 -15.12 3.05 -30.87
CA GLU A 213 -15.05 3.58 -29.50
C GLU A 213 -13.81 4.49 -29.37
N PRO A 214 -13.95 5.71 -28.80
CA PRO A 214 -12.90 6.73 -28.93
C PRO A 214 -11.67 6.48 -28.04
N ASP A 215 -11.80 5.73 -26.95
CA ASP A 215 -10.77 5.68 -25.91
C ASP A 215 -10.75 4.34 -25.15
N VAL A 216 -10.64 3.22 -25.86
CA VAL A 216 -10.58 1.89 -25.24
C VAL A 216 -9.17 1.56 -24.78
N TRP A 217 -9.06 1.05 -23.55
CA TRP A 217 -7.80 0.67 -22.93
C TRP A 217 -7.77 -0.81 -22.59
N LEU A 218 -6.58 -1.39 -22.58
CA LEU A 218 -6.33 -2.71 -22.03
C LEU A 218 -5.51 -2.62 -20.76
N SER A 219 -5.84 -3.45 -19.78
CA SER A 219 -4.98 -3.73 -18.62
C SER A 219 -4.50 -5.16 -18.73
N GLY A 220 -3.19 -5.38 -18.68
CA GLY A 220 -2.62 -6.70 -18.91
C GLY A 220 -1.35 -6.96 -18.13
N TYR A 221 -1.09 -8.25 -17.94
CA TYR A 221 0.21 -8.78 -17.54
C TYR A 221 0.90 -9.22 -18.82
N TRP A 222 1.72 -8.33 -19.40
CA TRP A 222 2.08 -8.44 -20.82
C TRP A 222 3.14 -9.50 -21.11
N PHE A 223 4.07 -9.69 -20.17
CA PHE A 223 5.14 -10.68 -20.28
C PHE A 223 5.29 -11.51 -19.00
N TRP A 224 5.24 -10.84 -17.85
CA TRP A 224 5.40 -11.44 -16.53
C TRP A 224 4.23 -11.10 -15.61
N ASP A 225 3.83 -12.05 -14.76
CA ASP A 225 2.70 -11.89 -13.85
C ASP A 225 2.99 -10.92 -12.68
N TRP A 226 4.26 -10.56 -12.45
CA TRP A 226 4.65 -9.53 -11.47
C TRP A 226 4.66 -8.11 -12.04
N SER A 227 4.36 -7.90 -13.33
CA SER A 227 4.40 -6.58 -13.97
C SER A 227 3.15 -6.34 -14.80
N ASP A 228 2.18 -5.64 -14.21
CA ASP A 228 0.98 -5.17 -14.92
C ASP A 228 1.24 -3.86 -15.67
N GLY A 229 0.46 -3.61 -16.72
CA GLY A 229 0.48 -2.35 -17.45
C GLY A 229 -0.88 -2.03 -18.07
N ARG A 230 -1.15 -0.73 -18.22
CA ARG A 230 -2.32 -0.22 -18.93
C ARG A 230 -1.89 0.47 -20.21
N GLN A 231 -2.51 0.11 -21.33
CA GLN A 231 -2.18 0.66 -22.62
C GLN A 231 -3.42 0.89 -23.45
N ARG A 232 -3.46 2.01 -24.16
CA ARG A 232 -4.54 2.34 -25.07
C ARG A 232 -4.45 1.48 -26.32
N ILE A 233 -5.60 1.09 -26.87
CA ILE A 233 -5.67 0.46 -28.17
C ILE A 233 -5.40 1.52 -29.25
N ARG A 234 -4.40 1.30 -30.09
CA ARG A 234 -4.12 2.10 -31.29
C ARG A 234 -5.05 1.70 -32.43
N SER A 235 -5.16 0.40 -32.71
CA SER A 235 -5.99 -0.12 -33.79
C SER A 235 -6.45 -1.55 -33.54
N ILE A 236 -7.55 -1.92 -34.20
CA ILE A 236 -8.11 -3.27 -34.22
C ILE A 236 -8.32 -3.65 -35.69
N ASP A 237 -7.76 -4.78 -36.12
CA ASP A 237 -8.03 -5.35 -37.43
C ASP A 237 -8.84 -6.64 -37.26
N PRO A 238 -10.14 -6.65 -37.63
CA PRO A 238 -10.98 -7.82 -37.52
C PRO A 238 -10.67 -8.92 -38.56
N ALA A 239 -10.04 -8.59 -39.69
CA ALA A 239 -9.69 -9.57 -40.72
C ALA A 239 -8.53 -10.46 -40.25
N THR A 240 -7.53 -9.86 -39.60
CA THR A 240 -6.40 -10.59 -39.03
C THR A 240 -6.57 -10.94 -37.55
N ARG A 241 -7.66 -10.48 -36.92
CA ARG A 241 -7.92 -10.56 -35.47
C ARG A 241 -6.77 -10.01 -34.63
N THR A 242 -6.21 -8.87 -35.02
CA THR A 242 -5.10 -8.24 -34.31
C THR A 242 -5.53 -6.98 -33.57
N ILE A 243 -4.94 -6.78 -32.39
CA ILE A 243 -4.93 -5.52 -31.66
C ILE A 243 -3.50 -4.98 -31.70
N GLU A 244 -3.35 -3.69 -31.97
CA GLU A 244 -2.12 -2.94 -31.80
C GLU A 244 -2.30 -1.90 -30.69
N LEU A 245 -1.34 -1.84 -29.77
CA LEU A 245 -1.32 -0.92 -28.65
C LEU A 245 -0.53 0.34 -28.97
N GLU A 246 -0.86 1.43 -28.30
CA GLU A 246 -0.14 2.69 -28.40
C GLU A 246 1.22 2.61 -27.66
N SER A 247 2.25 3.19 -28.26
CA SER A 247 3.58 3.33 -27.67
C SER A 247 3.57 4.40 -26.56
N PRO A 248 4.47 4.36 -25.57
CA PRO A 248 5.58 3.42 -25.42
C PRO A 248 5.12 1.99 -25.09
N ASP A 249 5.87 1.02 -25.61
CA ASP A 249 5.64 -0.39 -25.31
C ASP A 249 6.02 -0.74 -23.87
N HIS A 250 5.40 -1.80 -23.34
CA HIS A 250 5.73 -2.31 -22.02
C HIS A 250 7.21 -2.73 -21.94
N ASN A 251 7.89 -2.44 -20.83
CA ASN A 251 9.34 -2.62 -20.68
C ASN A 251 9.83 -4.06 -20.86
N TYR A 252 8.97 -5.05 -20.60
CA TYR A 252 9.27 -6.47 -20.85
C TYR A 252 8.74 -6.99 -22.20
N GLY A 253 8.08 -6.15 -23.00
CA GLY A 253 7.36 -6.58 -24.20
C GLY A 253 6.14 -7.44 -23.88
N TYR A 254 5.79 -8.32 -24.83
CA TYR A 254 4.55 -9.09 -24.86
C TYR A 254 4.82 -10.55 -25.20
N ARG A 255 4.00 -11.45 -24.63
CA ARG A 255 4.19 -12.90 -24.74
C ARG A 255 2.87 -13.62 -25.01
N LYS A 256 2.93 -14.70 -25.80
CA LYS A 256 1.79 -15.60 -26.03
C LYS A 256 1.23 -16.17 -24.72
N GLY A 257 -0.10 -16.28 -24.63
CA GLY A 257 -0.82 -16.85 -23.48
C GLY A 257 -0.97 -15.90 -22.29
N GLN A 258 -0.37 -14.71 -22.36
CA GLN A 258 -0.49 -13.67 -21.35
C GLN A 258 -1.89 -13.05 -21.31
N ARG A 259 -2.25 -12.50 -20.15
CA ARG A 259 -3.63 -12.23 -19.79
C ARG A 259 -3.92 -10.73 -19.75
N TYR A 260 -5.10 -10.34 -20.24
CA TYR A 260 -5.53 -8.95 -20.29
C TYR A 260 -7.05 -8.83 -20.20
N TYR A 261 -7.55 -7.63 -19.90
CA TYR A 261 -8.95 -7.25 -20.08
C TYR A 261 -9.04 -5.86 -20.71
N ALA A 262 -10.12 -5.61 -21.44
CA ALA A 262 -10.44 -4.30 -22.00
C ALA A 262 -11.32 -3.51 -21.03
N PHE A 263 -11.21 -2.19 -21.04
CA PHE A 263 -12.06 -1.31 -20.23
C PHE A 263 -12.22 0.07 -20.88
N ASN A 264 -13.19 0.84 -20.35
CA ASN A 264 -13.56 2.17 -20.84
C ASN A 264 -14.20 2.14 -22.25
N ALA A 265 -15.14 1.22 -22.46
CA ALA A 265 -15.94 1.13 -23.69
C ALA A 265 -17.43 1.13 -23.35
N LEU A 266 -18.23 2.01 -23.98
CA LEU A 266 -19.68 2.03 -23.75
C LEU A 266 -20.33 0.71 -24.17
N ALA A 267 -19.80 0.08 -25.23
CA ALA A 267 -20.25 -1.23 -25.70
C ALA A 267 -20.07 -2.36 -24.67
N GLU A 268 -19.25 -2.16 -23.64
CA GLU A 268 -19.02 -3.13 -22.56
C GLU A 268 -19.74 -2.76 -21.27
N LEU A 269 -20.65 -1.77 -21.29
CA LEU A 269 -21.51 -1.43 -20.15
C LEU A 269 -22.68 -2.43 -20.10
N ASP A 270 -22.45 -3.60 -19.51
CA ASP A 270 -23.34 -4.76 -19.65
C ASP A 270 -23.82 -5.38 -18.32
N SER A 271 -23.33 -4.87 -17.18
CA SER A 271 -23.69 -5.37 -15.85
C SER A 271 -23.99 -4.25 -14.83
N PRO A 272 -24.82 -4.51 -13.79
CA PRO A 272 -25.02 -3.58 -12.68
C PRO A 272 -23.69 -3.23 -11.99
N GLY A 273 -23.54 -1.95 -11.63
CA GLY A 273 -22.31 -1.41 -11.04
C GLY A 273 -21.27 -0.96 -12.05
N GLU A 274 -21.51 -1.13 -13.35
CA GLU A 274 -20.63 -0.62 -14.39
C GLU A 274 -20.98 0.82 -14.81
N TRP A 275 -19.97 1.56 -15.28
CA TRP A 275 -20.14 2.92 -15.79
C TRP A 275 -19.18 3.27 -16.94
N TYR A 276 -19.53 4.29 -17.71
CA TYR A 276 -18.73 4.87 -18.78
C TYR A 276 -18.87 6.40 -18.78
N LEU A 277 -17.78 7.13 -19.01
CA LEU A 277 -17.80 8.59 -19.13
C LEU A 277 -17.38 9.01 -20.54
N ASP A 278 -18.33 9.59 -21.29
CA ASP A 278 -18.02 10.32 -22.52
C ASP A 278 -17.39 11.65 -22.14
N ARG A 279 -16.05 11.69 -22.12
CA ARG A 279 -15.28 12.86 -21.71
C ARG A 279 -15.40 14.01 -22.70
N GLN A 280 -15.68 13.74 -23.98
CA GLN A 280 -15.87 14.80 -24.97
C GLN A 280 -17.19 15.52 -24.73
N ARG A 281 -18.25 14.76 -24.45
CA ARG A 281 -19.59 15.31 -24.22
C ARG A 281 -19.89 15.65 -22.76
N GLY A 282 -19.09 15.19 -21.80
CA GLY A 282 -19.35 15.37 -20.38
C GLY A 282 -20.56 14.58 -19.88
N LEU A 283 -20.83 13.43 -20.49
CA LEU A 283 -21.98 12.57 -20.14
C LEU A 283 -21.50 11.31 -19.44
N LEU A 284 -21.92 11.14 -18.18
CA LEU A 284 -21.76 9.89 -17.45
C LEU A 284 -22.90 8.95 -17.84
N TYR A 285 -22.59 7.70 -18.13
CA TYR A 285 -23.53 6.58 -18.29
C TYR A 285 -23.27 5.58 -17.17
N PHE A 286 -24.31 5.21 -16.43
CA PHE A 286 -24.19 4.37 -15.25
C PHE A 286 -25.33 3.35 -15.20
N TRP A 287 -25.00 2.07 -15.02
CA TRP A 287 -25.95 1.07 -14.58
C TRP A 287 -25.85 0.95 -13.05
N PRO A 288 -26.74 1.59 -12.27
CA PRO A 288 -26.66 1.55 -10.82
C PRO A 288 -26.91 0.13 -10.28
N PRO A 289 -26.18 -0.30 -9.25
CA PRO A 289 -26.59 -1.46 -8.47
C PRO A 289 -27.79 -1.07 -7.60
N GLU A 290 -28.93 -1.75 -7.76
CA GLU A 290 -30.15 -1.55 -6.95
C GLU A 290 -30.53 -0.07 -6.74
N ASP A 291 -30.36 0.46 -5.52
CA ASP A 291 -30.68 1.83 -5.07
C ASP A 291 -29.51 2.83 -5.23
N GLY A 292 -28.42 2.42 -5.88
CA GLY A 292 -27.15 3.16 -5.94
C GLY A 292 -27.13 4.43 -6.80
N LEU A 293 -28.23 4.79 -7.46
CA LEU A 293 -28.26 5.97 -8.35
C LEU A 293 -28.09 7.29 -7.59
N GLU A 294 -28.77 7.44 -6.46
CA GLU A 294 -28.80 8.69 -5.65
C GLU A 294 -27.51 8.91 -4.85
N SER A 295 -26.70 7.85 -4.67
CA SER A 295 -25.44 7.87 -3.94
C SER A 295 -24.22 7.99 -4.85
N ALA A 296 -24.43 8.21 -6.15
CA ALA A 296 -23.37 8.35 -7.13
C ALA A 296 -22.47 9.57 -6.85
N VAL A 297 -21.16 9.33 -6.70
CA VAL A 297 -20.14 10.35 -6.47
C VAL A 297 -18.98 10.16 -7.44
N LEU A 298 -18.56 11.22 -8.12
CA LEU A 298 -17.35 11.21 -8.95
C LEU A 298 -16.17 11.87 -8.23
N SER A 299 -14.98 11.27 -8.28
CA SER A 299 -13.78 11.89 -7.70
C SER A 299 -13.30 13.13 -8.48
N VAL A 300 -13.00 14.21 -7.77
CA VAL A 300 -12.53 15.46 -8.38
C VAL A 300 -11.16 15.84 -7.84
N LEU A 301 -11.02 15.96 -6.52
CA LEU A 301 -9.77 16.36 -5.90
C LEU A 301 -8.75 15.22 -5.87
N PRO A 302 -7.46 15.52 -6.10
CA PRO A 302 -6.40 14.53 -5.97
C PRO A 302 -6.14 14.14 -4.51
N THR A 303 -6.17 15.08 -3.57
CA THR A 303 -5.76 14.89 -2.17
C THR A 303 -6.69 15.70 -1.26
N LEU A 304 -6.95 15.20 -0.03
CA LEU A 304 -7.79 15.91 0.94
C LEU A 304 -6.98 16.83 1.83
N ILE A 305 -5.85 16.33 2.35
CA ILE A 305 -5.01 17.06 3.31
C ILE A 305 -3.54 16.92 2.89
N SER A 306 -2.83 18.05 2.81
CA SER A 306 -1.38 18.07 2.59
C SER A 306 -0.69 18.77 3.73
N LEU A 307 0.29 18.11 4.36
CA LEU A 307 1.09 18.63 5.45
C LEU A 307 2.54 18.84 4.99
N ASN A 308 2.97 20.09 4.86
CA ASN A 308 4.30 20.45 4.35
C ASN A 308 5.11 21.16 5.45
N ASN A 309 6.13 20.49 5.98
CA ASN A 309 6.95 20.95 7.12
C ASN A 309 6.15 21.27 8.39
N ALA A 310 4.91 20.78 8.49
CA ALA A 310 4.08 20.90 9.68
C ALA A 310 4.56 19.92 10.76
N SER A 311 4.56 20.36 12.01
CA SER A 311 4.98 19.54 13.14
C SER A 311 3.89 19.41 14.21
N TRP A 312 3.80 18.25 14.86
CA TRP A 312 2.87 17.98 15.96
C TRP A 312 1.39 18.27 15.62
N VAL A 313 1.00 17.96 14.38
CA VAL A 313 -0.38 18.00 13.91
C VAL A 313 -0.99 16.59 13.96
N THR A 314 -2.21 16.47 14.48
CA THR A 314 -2.96 15.22 14.52
C THR A 314 -4.24 15.35 13.70
N VAL A 315 -4.47 14.44 12.76
CA VAL A 315 -5.76 14.24 12.07
C VAL A 315 -6.40 12.97 12.65
N ARG A 316 -7.58 13.07 13.25
CA ARG A 316 -8.17 11.96 14.03
C ARG A 316 -9.65 11.72 13.77
N GLY A 317 -10.03 10.45 13.64
CA GLY A 317 -11.44 10.02 13.71
C GLY A 317 -12.29 10.42 12.50
N LEU A 318 -11.67 10.76 11.38
CA LEU A 318 -12.35 11.23 10.17
C LEU A 318 -12.57 10.09 9.17
N VAL A 319 -13.61 10.20 8.36
CA VAL A 319 -13.74 9.46 7.09
C VAL A 319 -13.10 10.31 6.00
N LEU A 320 -12.20 9.73 5.22
CA LEU A 320 -11.42 10.39 4.17
C LEU A 320 -11.64 9.61 2.86
N GLU A 321 -12.33 10.21 1.89
CA GLU A 321 -12.82 9.46 0.73
C GLU A 321 -12.93 10.23 -0.60
N ASN A 322 -13.12 9.47 -1.68
CA ASN A 322 -13.47 9.92 -3.02
C ASN A 322 -12.43 10.82 -3.71
N THR A 323 -11.14 10.57 -3.49
CA THR A 323 -10.04 11.31 -4.16
C THR A 323 -9.52 10.61 -5.41
N ARG A 324 -8.86 11.34 -6.31
CA ARG A 324 -8.17 10.79 -7.49
C ARG A 324 -6.78 10.23 -7.18
N ALA A 325 -6.11 10.75 -6.15
CA ALA A 325 -4.77 10.36 -5.73
C ALA A 325 -4.76 10.00 -4.25
N THR A 326 -3.61 10.14 -3.58
CA THR A 326 -3.43 9.83 -2.17
C THR A 326 -4.21 10.79 -1.27
N ALA A 327 -4.97 10.26 -0.30
CA ALA A 327 -5.83 11.09 0.57
C ALA A 327 -5.06 12.07 1.46
N ILE A 328 -3.96 11.64 2.07
CA ILE A 328 -3.10 12.51 2.89
C ILE A 328 -1.64 12.43 2.44
N THR A 329 -1.00 13.59 2.26
CA THR A 329 0.44 13.69 2.05
C THR A 329 1.12 14.42 3.22
N ILE A 330 2.29 13.92 3.64
CA ILE A 330 3.14 14.50 4.68
C ILE A 330 4.55 14.63 4.11
N ALA A 331 5.08 15.84 4.04
CA ALA A 331 6.42 16.11 3.55
C ALA A 331 7.21 16.95 4.56
N GLY A 332 8.29 16.39 5.10
CA GLY A 332 9.08 17.05 6.15
C GLY A 332 8.34 17.21 7.48
N GLY A 333 8.90 18.01 8.38
CA GLY A 333 8.34 18.25 9.72
C GLY A 333 8.62 17.13 10.72
N GLU A 334 7.91 17.16 11.85
CA GLU A 334 8.08 16.20 12.94
C GLU A 334 6.74 15.82 13.59
N GLY A 335 6.55 14.56 13.95
CA GLY A 335 5.52 14.24 14.93
C GLY A 335 4.06 14.33 14.43
N VAL A 336 3.83 14.42 13.12
CA VAL A 336 2.46 14.33 12.55
C VAL A 336 1.83 12.96 12.81
N ARG A 337 0.54 12.93 13.17
CA ARG A 337 -0.25 11.71 13.44
C ARG A 337 -1.51 11.67 12.58
N VAL A 338 -1.75 10.57 11.89
CA VAL A 338 -3.05 10.23 11.29
C VAL A 338 -3.62 9.06 12.06
N GLY A 339 -4.70 9.28 12.81
CA GLY A 339 -5.13 8.38 13.88
C GLY A 339 -6.62 8.00 13.84
N GLY A 340 -6.95 6.70 13.85
CA GLY A 340 -8.34 6.25 13.99
C GLY A 340 -9.26 6.69 12.84
N CYS A 341 -8.71 6.92 11.66
CA CYS A 341 -9.46 7.35 10.47
C CYS A 341 -9.92 6.15 9.65
N LEU A 342 -11.06 6.30 8.97
CA LEU A 342 -11.44 5.43 7.85
C LEU A 342 -11.01 6.09 6.56
N ILE A 343 -10.06 5.51 5.84
CA ILE A 343 -9.60 5.99 4.55
C ILE A 343 -10.06 5.00 3.47
N ARG A 344 -10.96 5.44 2.60
CA ARG A 344 -11.53 4.55 1.58
C ARG A 344 -11.79 5.25 0.26
N ASN A 345 -11.96 4.48 -0.82
CA ASN A 345 -12.41 5.03 -2.11
C ASN A 345 -11.48 6.12 -2.64
N VAL A 346 -10.17 5.88 -2.57
CA VAL A 346 -9.13 6.81 -3.02
C VAL A 346 -8.42 6.22 -4.24
N GLY A 347 -8.15 7.02 -5.26
CA GLY A 347 -7.50 6.55 -6.49
C GLY A 347 -6.00 6.25 -6.32
N GLY A 348 -5.34 6.87 -5.34
CA GLY A 348 -3.96 6.61 -4.95
C GLY A 348 -3.83 5.75 -3.70
N GLY A 349 -2.92 6.12 -2.79
CA GLY A 349 -2.78 5.49 -1.48
C GLY A 349 -3.62 6.15 -0.38
N GLY A 350 -3.60 5.60 0.83
CA GLY A 350 -4.20 6.24 2.00
C GLY A 350 -3.36 7.41 2.52
N VAL A 351 -2.12 7.15 2.92
CA VAL A 351 -1.19 8.16 3.47
C VAL A 351 0.20 8.02 2.86
N ALA A 352 0.81 9.11 2.42
CA ALA A 352 2.19 9.13 1.96
C ALA A 352 3.05 10.09 2.79
N VAL A 353 4.14 9.57 3.35
CA VAL A 353 5.15 10.32 4.12
C VAL A 353 6.47 10.35 3.35
N SER A 354 7.04 11.55 3.20
CA SER A 354 8.35 11.78 2.58
C SER A 354 9.20 12.75 3.40
N GLY A 355 10.30 12.27 3.97
CA GLY A 355 11.18 13.04 4.84
C GLY A 355 10.55 13.32 6.22
N GLY A 356 11.17 14.23 6.97
CA GLY A 356 10.78 14.53 8.34
C GLY A 356 11.19 13.42 9.31
N VAL A 357 10.69 13.50 10.55
CA VAL A 357 10.98 12.52 11.60
C VAL A 357 9.74 12.17 12.41
N ASN A 358 9.65 10.91 12.85
CA ASN A 358 8.68 10.45 13.82
C ASN A 358 7.21 10.72 13.43
N HIS A 359 6.82 10.58 12.15
CA HIS A 359 5.43 10.58 11.70
C HIS A 359 4.75 9.20 11.91
N GLY A 360 3.44 9.19 12.17
CA GLY A 360 2.72 7.96 12.48
C GLY A 360 1.34 7.86 11.82
N VAL A 361 1.01 6.67 11.31
CA VAL A 361 -0.34 6.26 10.89
C VAL A 361 -0.83 5.15 11.83
N ILE A 362 -1.91 5.40 12.56
CA ILE A 362 -2.25 4.64 13.78
C ILE A 362 -3.73 4.33 13.85
N GLY A 363 -4.12 3.08 14.11
CA GLY A 363 -5.53 2.77 14.40
C GLY A 363 -6.47 2.92 13.19
N CYS A 364 -5.94 3.11 11.98
CA CYS A 364 -6.75 3.42 10.80
C CYS A 364 -7.26 2.17 10.10
N ASP A 365 -8.43 2.30 9.48
CA ASP A 365 -8.98 1.34 8.53
C ASP A 365 -8.79 1.90 7.13
N ILE A 366 -8.01 1.21 6.29
CA ILE A 366 -7.63 1.66 4.95
C ILE A 366 -8.09 0.62 3.93
N THR A 367 -9.03 0.98 3.07
CA THR A 367 -9.61 0.02 2.11
C THR A 367 -10.03 0.63 0.79
N GLN A 368 -10.24 -0.20 -0.23
CA GLN A 368 -10.69 0.24 -1.56
C GLN A 368 -9.78 1.30 -2.20
N THR A 369 -8.48 1.25 -1.92
CA THR A 369 -7.50 2.16 -2.50
C THR A 369 -7.12 1.70 -3.92
N GLY A 370 -6.93 2.66 -4.83
CA GLY A 370 -6.55 2.39 -6.21
C GLY A 370 -5.10 1.93 -6.32
N GLU A 371 -4.23 2.43 -5.43
CA GLU A 371 -2.85 1.99 -5.26
C GLU A 371 -2.61 1.40 -3.85
N GLY A 372 -1.52 1.73 -3.16
CA GLY A 372 -1.15 1.12 -1.88
C GLY A 372 -1.96 1.61 -0.68
N GLY A 373 -1.50 1.29 0.53
CA GLY A 373 -2.07 1.80 1.78
C GLY A 373 -1.28 3.00 2.33
N VAL A 374 -0.13 2.72 2.96
CA VAL A 374 0.74 3.71 3.62
C VAL A 374 2.13 3.67 2.99
N SER A 375 2.72 4.82 2.70
CA SER A 375 4.14 4.93 2.32
C SER A 375 4.90 5.71 3.37
N LEU A 376 6.00 5.14 3.88
CA LEU A 376 6.87 5.75 4.88
C LEU A 376 8.29 5.88 4.33
N GLY A 377 8.63 7.06 3.82
CA GLY A 377 9.98 7.39 3.39
C GLY A 377 10.63 8.43 4.29
N GLY A 378 11.80 8.12 4.85
CA GLY A 378 12.54 9.06 5.69
C GLY A 378 13.81 8.48 6.29
N GLY A 379 14.68 9.35 6.78
CA GLY A 379 16.00 9.00 7.31
C GLY A 379 17.11 9.24 6.29
N ASP A 380 18.36 9.14 6.75
CA ASP A 380 19.56 9.38 5.95
C ASP A 380 20.36 8.07 5.87
N ARG A 381 20.31 7.39 4.72
CA ARG A 381 21.01 6.11 4.53
C ARG A 381 22.52 6.28 4.63
N ALA A 382 23.09 7.32 4.01
CA ALA A 382 24.54 7.52 4.03
C ALA A 382 25.08 7.63 5.46
N LYS A 383 24.31 8.25 6.37
CA LYS A 383 24.65 8.38 7.79
C LYS A 383 24.07 7.31 8.71
N LEU A 384 23.18 6.44 8.19
CA LEU A 384 22.35 5.52 8.99
C LEU A 384 21.56 6.24 10.10
N THR A 385 21.06 7.45 9.81
CA THR A 385 20.23 8.21 10.75
C THR A 385 18.76 7.83 10.55
N PRO A 386 18.07 7.32 11.58
CA PRO A 386 16.69 6.85 11.46
C PRO A 386 15.69 8.01 11.36
N ALA A 387 14.61 7.82 10.61
CA ALA A 387 13.43 8.71 10.66
C ALA A 387 12.48 8.36 11.79
N GLY A 388 12.34 7.08 12.13
CA GLY A 388 11.40 6.64 13.17
C GLY A 388 9.93 6.78 12.78
N HIS A 389 9.60 6.75 11.48
CA HIS A 389 8.19 6.72 11.06
C HIS A 389 7.55 5.38 11.37
N PHE A 390 6.24 5.36 11.56
CA PHE A 390 5.54 4.10 11.85
C PHE A 390 4.14 3.99 11.28
N ALA A 391 3.79 2.77 10.85
CA ALA A 391 2.43 2.32 10.59
C ALA A 391 2.08 1.29 11.65
N GLU A 392 1.25 1.69 12.62
CA GLU A 392 0.97 0.87 13.79
C GLU A 392 -0.53 0.62 13.97
N ASN A 393 -0.90 -0.62 14.28
CA ASN A 393 -2.28 -0.97 14.59
C ASN A 393 -3.24 -0.47 13.52
N ASN A 394 -3.00 -0.76 12.23
CA ASN A 394 -3.92 -0.44 11.13
C ASN A 394 -4.53 -1.70 10.54
N HIS A 395 -5.73 -1.58 9.98
CA HIS A 395 -6.37 -2.63 9.18
C HIS A 395 -6.34 -2.20 7.71
N ILE A 396 -5.60 -2.90 6.86
CA ILE A 396 -5.36 -2.50 5.47
C ILE A 396 -5.74 -3.64 4.54
N HIS A 397 -6.75 -3.43 3.69
CA HIS A 397 -7.28 -4.50 2.84
C HIS A 397 -8.00 -4.00 1.58
N HIS A 398 -8.10 -4.82 0.54
CA HIS A 398 -8.62 -4.41 -0.78
C HIS A 398 -7.95 -3.15 -1.33
N TYR A 399 -6.62 -3.10 -1.25
CA TYR A 399 -5.79 -2.10 -1.90
C TYR A 399 -5.34 -2.59 -3.29
N ALA A 400 -4.67 -1.72 -4.04
CA ALA A 400 -4.15 -2.00 -5.37
C ALA A 400 -5.26 -2.40 -6.35
N ARG A 401 -6.44 -1.76 -6.27
CA ARG A 401 -7.56 -2.02 -7.20
C ARG A 401 -7.25 -1.59 -8.62
N LEU A 402 -6.60 -0.44 -8.75
CA LEU A 402 -6.22 0.13 -10.03
C LEU A 402 -4.85 -0.42 -10.40
N GLN A 403 -3.75 0.04 -9.82
CA GLN A 403 -2.46 -0.57 -10.17
C GLN A 403 -2.23 -1.84 -9.34
N ARG A 404 -2.14 -3.00 -10.00
CA ARG A 404 -2.20 -4.32 -9.35
C ARG A 404 -0.86 -4.75 -8.77
N THR A 405 0.27 -4.33 -9.34
CA THR A 405 1.63 -4.74 -8.93
C THR A 405 2.41 -3.61 -8.25
N TYR A 406 3.30 -3.97 -7.33
CA TYR A 406 4.19 -3.07 -6.58
C TYR A 406 3.50 -1.87 -5.90
N ARG A 407 2.27 -2.06 -5.43
CA ARG A 407 1.50 -1.11 -4.63
C ARG A 407 1.12 -1.76 -3.29
N PRO A 408 2.06 -1.85 -2.33
CA PRO A 408 1.88 -2.59 -1.08
C PRO A 408 0.86 -1.92 -0.13
N ALA A 409 0.39 -2.67 0.87
CA ALA A 409 -0.29 -2.09 2.02
C ALA A 409 0.62 -1.11 2.76
N VAL A 410 1.89 -1.46 2.94
CA VAL A 410 2.91 -0.55 3.50
C VAL A 410 4.20 -0.58 2.68
N ALA A 411 4.61 0.59 2.16
CA ALA A 411 5.90 0.80 1.54
C ALA A 411 6.86 1.48 2.53
N LEU A 412 8.11 1.00 2.61
CA LEU A 412 9.16 1.57 3.46
C LEU A 412 10.35 2.02 2.60
N SER A 413 10.86 3.23 2.87
CA SER A 413 12.15 3.68 2.37
C SER A 413 12.96 4.44 3.43
N GLY A 414 14.29 4.37 3.32
CA GLY A 414 15.22 5.14 4.16
C GLY A 414 15.79 4.34 5.33
N VAL A 415 15.64 4.82 6.57
CA VAL A 415 16.26 4.19 7.75
C VAL A 415 15.33 4.20 8.97
N GLY A 416 15.20 3.07 9.66
CA GLY A 416 14.65 3.03 11.03
C GLY A 416 13.15 3.23 11.16
N ASN A 417 12.37 2.94 10.11
CA ASN A 417 10.90 2.96 10.14
C ASN A 417 10.31 1.63 10.65
N ARG A 418 9.10 1.65 11.21
CA ARG A 418 8.44 0.50 11.84
C ARG A 418 7.05 0.20 11.27
N VAL A 419 6.74 -1.09 11.14
CA VAL A 419 5.40 -1.60 10.80
C VAL A 419 4.99 -2.59 11.88
N SER A 420 4.01 -2.21 12.71
CA SER A 420 3.67 -2.99 13.91
C SER A 420 2.16 -3.19 14.11
N HIS A 421 1.74 -4.37 14.59
CA HIS A 421 0.35 -4.63 14.97
C HIS A 421 -0.70 -4.43 13.87
N ASN A 422 -0.30 -4.51 12.59
CA ASN A 422 -1.26 -4.34 11.50
C ASN A 422 -1.92 -5.67 11.13
N LEU A 423 -3.16 -5.58 10.66
CA LEU A 423 -3.85 -6.66 9.96
C LEU A 423 -3.90 -6.30 8.47
N ILE A 424 -3.24 -7.11 7.63
CA ILE A 424 -3.12 -6.86 6.19
C ILE A 424 -3.63 -8.05 5.40
N HIS A 425 -4.64 -7.85 4.57
CA HIS A 425 -5.20 -8.96 3.77
C HIS A 425 -5.95 -8.54 2.50
N ASP A 426 -6.32 -9.54 1.70
CA ASP A 426 -7.15 -9.41 0.50
C ASP A 426 -6.58 -8.42 -0.52
N ALA A 427 -5.46 -8.81 -1.14
CA ALA A 427 -4.76 -7.96 -2.10
C ALA A 427 -4.09 -8.76 -3.23
N PRO A 428 -3.94 -8.15 -4.43
CA PRO A 428 -3.37 -8.84 -5.60
C PRO A 428 -1.89 -9.21 -5.48
N HIS A 429 -1.14 -8.44 -4.70
CA HIS A 429 0.32 -8.44 -4.70
C HIS A 429 0.86 -8.32 -3.26
N ASN A 430 2.07 -7.80 -3.07
CA ASN A 430 2.76 -7.72 -1.79
C ASN A 430 1.99 -6.93 -0.69
N ALA A 431 2.22 -7.29 0.57
CA ALA A 431 1.73 -6.58 1.75
C ALA A 431 2.70 -5.49 2.18
N ILE A 432 3.98 -5.84 2.27
CA ILE A 432 5.04 -4.94 2.70
C ILE A 432 6.16 -4.95 1.66
N GLN A 433 6.50 -3.78 1.14
CA GLN A 433 7.65 -3.60 0.25
C GLN A 433 8.67 -2.69 0.91
N LEU A 434 9.91 -3.17 1.01
CA LEU A 434 10.97 -2.48 1.73
C LEU A 434 12.11 -2.07 0.80
N GLY A 435 12.61 -0.86 1.00
CA GLY A 435 13.96 -0.45 0.64
C GLY A 435 14.62 0.28 1.82
N GLY A 436 15.90 0.06 2.06
CA GLY A 436 16.64 0.77 3.12
C GLY A 436 17.08 -0.09 4.29
N ASN A 437 17.32 0.56 5.43
CA ASN A 437 18.13 0.03 6.52
C ASN A 437 17.38 0.05 7.85
N GLU A 438 17.67 -0.93 8.71
CA GLU A 438 17.26 -0.93 10.12
C GLU A 438 15.75 -0.78 10.36
N HIS A 439 14.93 -1.20 9.41
CA HIS A 439 13.47 -1.24 9.57
C HIS A 439 13.05 -2.41 10.48
N VAL A 440 11.94 -2.21 11.20
CA VAL A 440 11.36 -3.23 12.07
C VAL A 440 9.94 -3.55 11.62
N ILE A 441 9.69 -4.82 11.32
CA ILE A 441 8.38 -5.35 10.96
C ILE A 441 8.00 -6.36 12.02
N GLU A 442 7.05 -6.02 12.89
CA GLU A 442 6.74 -6.84 14.05
C GLU A 442 5.27 -6.97 14.42
N PHE A 443 4.86 -8.16 14.90
CA PHE A 443 3.51 -8.39 15.41
C PHE A 443 2.39 -8.12 14.41
N ASN A 444 2.66 -8.17 13.11
CA ASN A 444 1.64 -8.04 12.08
C ASN A 444 1.00 -9.40 11.80
N GLU A 445 -0.27 -9.40 11.45
CA GLU A 445 -0.98 -10.53 10.86
C GLU A 445 -1.20 -10.26 9.38
N ILE A 446 -0.72 -11.17 8.52
CA ILE A 446 -0.73 -11.00 7.07
C ILE A 446 -1.24 -12.29 6.41
N HIS A 447 -2.34 -12.18 5.67
CA HIS A 447 -2.94 -13.33 4.99
C HIS A 447 -3.68 -12.94 3.71
N ARG A 448 -3.91 -13.90 2.81
CA ARG A 448 -4.65 -13.68 1.54
C ARG A 448 -4.18 -12.46 0.73
N VAL A 449 -2.87 -12.22 0.72
CA VAL A 449 -2.20 -11.30 -0.20
C VAL A 449 -1.57 -12.11 -1.33
N CYS A 450 -0.97 -11.45 -2.34
CA CYS A 450 -0.42 -12.12 -3.54
C CYS A 450 -1.45 -12.87 -4.40
N GLN A 451 -2.73 -12.54 -4.28
CA GLN A 451 -3.83 -13.34 -4.84
C GLN A 451 -3.91 -13.33 -6.37
N GLU A 452 -3.32 -12.34 -7.03
CA GLU A 452 -3.41 -12.19 -8.49
C GLU A 452 -2.07 -12.42 -9.20
N THR A 453 -0.94 -12.39 -8.49
CA THR A 453 0.39 -12.27 -9.11
C THR A 453 1.32 -13.41 -8.67
N GLY A 454 2.28 -13.76 -9.54
CA GLY A 454 3.35 -14.72 -9.26
C GLY A 454 4.70 -14.03 -9.14
N ASP A 455 5.69 -14.73 -8.59
CA ASP A 455 7.02 -14.20 -8.25
C ASP A 455 6.91 -12.97 -7.32
N VAL A 456 6.24 -13.19 -6.19
CA VAL A 456 5.85 -12.14 -5.26
C VAL A 456 5.99 -12.60 -3.83
N GLY A 457 6.37 -11.69 -2.94
CA GLY A 457 6.39 -11.92 -1.50
C GLY A 457 5.33 -11.11 -0.77
N ALA A 458 4.67 -11.68 0.23
CA ALA A 458 3.85 -10.90 1.16
C ALA A 458 4.73 -9.81 1.81
N TYR A 459 5.93 -10.16 2.24
CA TYR A 459 7.03 -9.23 2.44
C TYR A 459 8.02 -9.35 1.28
N TYR A 460 8.47 -8.22 0.71
CA TYR A 460 9.41 -8.19 -0.40
C TYR A 460 10.50 -7.12 -0.24
N MET A 461 11.75 -7.50 -0.52
CA MET A 461 12.89 -6.60 -0.75
C MET A 461 13.92 -7.26 -1.68
N GLY A 462 14.77 -6.48 -2.35
CA GLY A 462 15.80 -7.06 -3.23
C GLY A 462 16.75 -6.08 -3.90
N ARG A 463 17.77 -6.63 -4.58
CA ARG A 463 18.73 -5.94 -5.46
C ARG A 463 19.62 -4.89 -4.79
N ASP A 464 19.90 -4.95 -3.49
CA ASP A 464 20.84 -4.00 -2.84
C ASP A 464 21.52 -4.63 -1.61
N TRP A 465 22.83 -4.89 -1.68
CA TRP A 465 23.61 -5.45 -0.56
C TRP A 465 23.70 -4.53 0.65
N THR A 466 23.43 -3.23 0.46
CA THR A 466 23.57 -2.21 1.50
C THR A 466 22.31 -2.05 2.35
N MET A 467 21.18 -2.68 2.00
CA MET A 467 19.91 -2.63 2.73
C MET A 467 19.90 -3.59 3.93
N ARG A 468 20.71 -3.30 4.95
CA ARG A 468 21.00 -4.21 6.08
C ARG A 468 20.34 -3.80 7.39
N GLY A 469 20.32 -4.74 8.34
CA GLY A 469 19.84 -4.53 9.70
C GLY A 469 18.32 -4.58 9.83
N ASN A 470 17.61 -4.93 8.76
CA ASN A 470 16.15 -5.08 8.76
C ASN A 470 15.75 -6.31 9.57
N ARG A 471 14.67 -6.17 10.36
CA ARG A 471 14.18 -7.22 11.26
C ARG A 471 12.70 -7.51 10.99
N ILE A 472 12.41 -8.76 10.67
CA ILE A 472 11.06 -9.30 10.51
C ILE A 472 10.84 -10.25 11.67
N ARG A 473 10.10 -9.83 12.70
CA ARG A 473 9.96 -10.62 13.92
C ARG A 473 8.55 -10.72 14.46
N HIS A 474 8.20 -11.86 15.03
CA HIS A 474 6.94 -12.03 15.74
C HIS A 474 5.71 -11.72 14.90
N ASN A 475 5.76 -11.94 13.58
CA ASN A 475 4.59 -11.79 12.70
C ASN A 475 3.91 -13.14 12.50
N TYR A 476 2.64 -13.11 12.14
CA TYR A 476 1.88 -14.28 11.69
C TYR A 476 1.56 -14.14 10.21
N PHE A 477 2.23 -14.95 9.38
CA PHE A 477 1.94 -15.07 7.96
C PHE A 477 1.11 -16.34 7.74
N HIS A 478 -0.09 -16.21 7.19
CA HIS A 478 -0.90 -17.40 6.92
C HIS A 478 -1.66 -17.36 5.60
N GLU A 479 -1.90 -18.54 5.02
CA GLU A 479 -2.63 -18.69 3.76
C GLU A 479 -2.01 -17.86 2.62
N ILE A 480 -0.67 -17.82 2.58
CA ILE A 480 0.08 -17.11 1.54
C ILE A 480 0.26 -18.04 0.34
N SER A 481 -0.45 -17.72 -0.73
CA SER A 481 -0.37 -18.41 -2.01
C SER A 481 -0.66 -17.42 -3.14
N GLY A 482 -0.17 -17.73 -4.34
CA GLY A 482 -0.36 -16.88 -5.52
C GLY A 482 -0.20 -17.68 -6.82
N PRO A 483 -0.83 -17.23 -7.92
CA PRO A 483 -0.78 -17.90 -9.21
C PRO A 483 0.58 -17.72 -9.91
N GLY A 484 0.72 -18.33 -11.10
CA GLY A 484 1.82 -18.02 -12.01
C GLY A 484 3.16 -18.70 -11.68
N LEU A 485 4.19 -18.31 -12.42
CA LEU A 485 5.55 -18.85 -12.28
C LEU A 485 6.12 -18.49 -10.89
N HIS A 486 6.78 -19.44 -10.24
CA HIS A 486 7.36 -19.34 -8.88
C HIS A 486 6.39 -19.20 -7.70
N GLY A 487 5.12 -18.86 -7.95
CA GLY A 487 4.07 -18.74 -6.93
C GLY A 487 4.29 -17.55 -6.01
N ALA A 488 3.86 -17.67 -4.74
CA ALA A 488 4.03 -16.64 -3.72
C ALA A 488 4.93 -17.10 -2.55
N MET A 489 5.58 -16.12 -1.93
CA MET A 489 6.45 -16.25 -0.77
C MET A 489 5.85 -15.48 0.41
N ALA A 490 6.01 -15.96 1.64
CA ALA A 490 5.64 -15.16 2.82
C ALA A 490 6.68 -14.06 3.05
N VAL A 491 7.95 -14.42 3.18
CA VAL A 491 9.07 -13.48 3.23
C VAL A 491 10.00 -13.74 2.04
N TYR A 492 10.02 -12.81 1.09
CA TYR A 492 10.84 -12.87 -0.11
C TYR A 492 12.03 -11.90 0.00
N LEU A 493 13.20 -12.45 0.33
CA LEU A 493 14.48 -11.77 0.21
C LEU A 493 15.01 -12.04 -1.20
N ASP A 494 14.55 -11.23 -2.14
CA ASP A 494 14.77 -11.42 -3.56
C ASP A 494 16.15 -10.88 -4.01
N ASP A 495 16.66 -11.42 -5.10
CA ASP A 495 17.78 -10.87 -5.88
C ASP A 495 18.93 -10.31 -5.03
N ALA A 496 19.60 -11.22 -4.32
CA ALA A 496 20.75 -10.98 -3.47
C ALA A 496 20.49 -10.04 -2.27
N ALA A 497 19.24 -9.88 -1.83
CA ALA A 497 18.89 -9.22 -0.56
C ALA A 497 19.68 -9.83 0.61
N SER A 498 20.32 -9.00 1.42
CA SER A 498 21.33 -9.44 2.38
C SER A 498 21.21 -8.75 3.74
N GLY A 499 21.72 -9.37 4.80
CA GLY A 499 21.78 -8.78 6.14
C GLY A 499 20.42 -8.57 6.82
N THR A 500 19.42 -9.39 6.50
CA THR A 500 18.08 -9.34 7.10
C THR A 500 17.88 -10.48 8.10
N THR A 501 17.21 -10.18 9.22
CA THR A 501 16.87 -11.18 10.25
C THR A 501 15.37 -11.49 10.24
N ILE A 502 15.03 -12.76 10.05
CA ILE A 502 13.69 -13.35 10.13
C ILE A 502 13.63 -14.14 11.44
N PHE A 503 13.05 -13.55 12.50
CA PHE A 503 13.13 -14.08 13.85
C PHE A 503 11.79 -14.31 14.53
N GLY A 504 11.51 -15.52 15.02
CA GLY A 504 10.37 -15.70 15.91
C GLY A 504 9.01 -15.44 15.26
N ASN A 505 8.87 -15.67 13.95
CA ASN A 505 7.60 -15.55 13.22
C ASN A 505 6.89 -16.90 13.18
N VAL A 506 5.57 -16.85 12.95
CA VAL A 506 4.74 -18.02 12.69
C VAL A 506 4.32 -17.98 11.22
N PHE A 507 4.56 -19.07 10.51
CA PHE A 507 4.17 -19.28 9.12
C PHE A 507 3.22 -20.47 9.04
N TYR A 508 2.03 -20.26 8.49
CA TYR A 508 1.04 -21.32 8.34
C TYR A 508 0.51 -21.38 6.90
N ARG A 509 0.64 -22.53 6.23
CA ARG A 509 0.18 -22.71 4.83
C ARG A 509 0.73 -21.65 3.85
N ALA A 510 2.03 -21.39 3.93
CA ALA A 510 2.71 -20.59 2.92
C ALA A 510 3.24 -21.48 1.79
N SER A 511 2.94 -21.13 0.53
CA SER A 511 3.47 -21.85 -0.63
C SER A 511 4.99 -21.80 -0.70
N ARG A 512 5.62 -20.77 -0.15
CA ARG A 512 7.05 -20.71 0.20
C ARG A 512 7.17 -19.77 1.40
N ALA A 513 7.72 -20.20 2.53
CA ALA A 513 7.70 -19.36 3.73
C ALA A 513 8.86 -18.35 3.75
N ALA A 514 10.05 -18.75 4.20
CA ALA A 514 11.23 -17.88 4.21
C ALA A 514 12.12 -18.17 2.98
N PHE A 515 12.29 -17.18 2.12
CA PHE A 515 12.99 -17.33 0.84
C PHE A 515 14.21 -16.40 0.76
N ILE A 516 15.40 -16.97 0.55
CA ILE A 516 16.65 -16.27 0.24
C ILE A 516 17.03 -16.54 -1.22
N GLY A 517 16.91 -15.51 -2.06
CA GLY A 517 17.31 -15.57 -3.48
C GLY A 517 18.74 -15.09 -3.69
N GLY A 518 19.74 -15.94 -3.48
CA GLY A 518 21.15 -15.62 -3.72
C GLY A 518 21.76 -14.58 -2.77
N GLY A 519 21.03 -14.17 -1.73
CA GLY A 519 21.47 -13.22 -0.73
C GLY A 519 22.47 -13.78 0.26
N ARG A 520 23.12 -12.90 1.04
CA ARG A 520 24.13 -13.27 2.04
C ARG A 520 23.87 -12.65 3.40
N ASP A 521 24.48 -13.22 4.44
CA ASP A 521 24.41 -12.74 5.82
C ASP A 521 22.98 -12.61 6.37
N ASN A 522 22.02 -13.37 5.83
CA ASN A 522 20.65 -13.41 6.35
C ASN A 522 20.52 -14.44 7.46
N ILE A 523 19.62 -14.18 8.40
CA ILE A 523 19.38 -15.06 9.55
C ILE A 523 17.90 -15.46 9.57
N ILE A 524 17.63 -16.76 9.49
CA ILE A 524 16.31 -17.37 9.71
C ILE A 524 16.38 -18.13 11.03
N GLU A 525 15.84 -17.53 12.09
CA GLU A 525 16.02 -18.05 13.44
C GLU A 525 14.73 -18.11 14.25
N ASN A 526 14.54 -19.18 15.03
CA ASN A 526 13.46 -19.25 16.03
C ASN A 526 12.03 -19.18 15.44
N ASN A 527 11.83 -19.51 14.17
CA ASN A 527 10.52 -19.44 13.53
C ASN A 527 9.77 -20.76 13.66
N VAL A 528 8.44 -20.68 13.58
CA VAL A 528 7.54 -21.85 13.49
C VAL A 528 6.96 -21.91 12.09
N PHE A 529 7.16 -23.02 11.40
CA PHE A 529 6.61 -23.29 10.07
C PHE A 529 5.66 -24.49 10.14
N VAL A 530 4.40 -24.27 9.78
CA VAL A 530 3.36 -25.30 9.77
C VAL A 530 2.76 -25.38 8.37
N GLU A 531 2.79 -26.58 7.78
CA GLU A 531 2.23 -26.84 6.44
C GLU A 531 2.80 -25.95 5.31
N CYS A 532 4.06 -25.53 5.43
CA CYS A 532 4.74 -24.67 4.44
C CYS A 532 5.50 -25.49 3.39
N ARG A 533 5.56 -25.05 2.11
CA ARG A 533 6.04 -25.89 0.99
C ARG A 533 6.98 -25.20 -0.03
N PRO A 534 8.21 -24.79 0.34
CA PRO A 534 8.92 -25.20 1.54
C PRO A 534 8.87 -24.16 2.65
N SER A 535 9.34 -24.57 3.84
CA SER A 535 9.54 -23.70 4.99
C SER A 535 10.72 -22.76 4.76
N VAL A 536 11.85 -23.28 4.27
CA VAL A 536 13.03 -22.50 3.93
C VAL A 536 13.44 -22.77 2.48
N HIS A 537 13.73 -21.69 1.74
CA HIS A 537 14.33 -21.76 0.42
C HIS A 537 15.61 -20.93 0.38
N VAL A 538 16.68 -21.50 -0.19
CA VAL A 538 17.93 -20.78 -0.46
C VAL A 538 18.46 -21.18 -1.84
N ASP A 539 18.62 -20.20 -2.72
CA ASP A 539 19.27 -20.38 -4.02
C ASP A 539 20.59 -19.61 -4.13
N ALA A 540 21.36 -19.89 -5.18
CA ALA A 540 22.62 -19.22 -5.51
C ALA A 540 22.53 -18.47 -6.84
N ARG A 541 21.40 -17.79 -7.12
CA ARG A 541 21.16 -17.13 -8.42
C ARG A 541 22.26 -16.18 -8.88
N GLY A 542 23.01 -15.57 -7.95
CA GLY A 542 24.17 -14.72 -8.24
C GLY A 542 25.32 -15.45 -8.96
N LEU A 543 25.47 -16.77 -8.74
CA LEU A 543 26.43 -17.61 -9.46
C LEU A 543 25.89 -18.10 -10.82
N GLY A 544 24.61 -17.91 -11.09
CA GLY A 544 23.92 -18.38 -12.28
C GLY A 544 23.36 -17.23 -13.12
N TRP A 545 22.05 -17.24 -13.35
CA TRP A 545 21.40 -16.32 -14.29
C TRP A 545 21.51 -14.84 -13.88
N MET A 546 21.69 -14.54 -12.59
CA MET A 546 21.79 -13.17 -12.06
C MET A 546 23.25 -12.65 -12.07
N HIS A 547 24.22 -13.42 -12.59
CA HIS A 547 25.64 -13.09 -12.52
C HIS A 547 25.98 -11.67 -12.99
N ALA A 548 25.40 -11.22 -14.10
CA ALA A 548 25.66 -9.88 -14.63
C ALA A 548 25.23 -8.75 -13.67
N THR A 549 24.22 -8.96 -12.84
CA THR A 549 23.73 -7.96 -11.88
C THR A 549 24.66 -7.81 -10.68
N VAL A 550 25.31 -8.92 -10.27
CA VAL A 550 26.22 -8.98 -9.12
C VAL A 550 27.71 -8.85 -9.50
N ALA A 551 28.06 -8.99 -10.77
CA ALA A 551 29.43 -8.85 -11.26
C ALA A 551 29.96 -7.40 -11.12
N PRO A 552 31.30 -7.19 -11.14
CA PRO A 552 31.88 -5.85 -11.16
C PRO A 552 31.30 -4.99 -12.30
N GLY A 553 30.88 -3.77 -11.97
CA GLY A 553 30.19 -2.86 -12.89
C GLY A 553 28.69 -3.13 -13.07
N GLY A 554 28.14 -4.16 -12.44
CA GLY A 554 26.70 -4.40 -12.37
C GLY A 554 26.00 -3.57 -11.30
N LEU A 555 24.66 -3.58 -11.32
CA LEU A 555 23.79 -2.78 -10.44
C LEU A 555 24.12 -2.93 -8.95
N MET A 556 24.50 -4.12 -8.47
CA MET A 556 24.80 -4.34 -7.06
C MET A 556 26.08 -3.60 -6.63
N HIS A 557 27.09 -3.53 -7.51
CA HIS A 557 28.32 -2.78 -7.27
C HIS A 557 28.07 -1.26 -7.32
N GLU A 558 27.22 -0.79 -8.22
CA GLU A 558 26.80 0.61 -8.27
C GLU A 558 26.12 1.05 -6.97
N ARG A 559 25.17 0.25 -6.47
CA ARG A 559 24.46 0.51 -5.21
C ARG A 559 25.38 0.42 -4.00
N LEU A 560 26.32 -0.52 -4.00
CA LEU A 560 27.36 -0.61 -2.97
C LEU A 560 28.23 0.65 -2.93
N ALA A 561 28.71 1.11 -4.09
CA ALA A 561 29.56 2.31 -4.20
C ALA A 561 28.83 3.61 -3.84
N ALA A 562 27.49 3.63 -3.93
CA ALA A 562 26.69 4.79 -3.52
C ALA A 562 26.64 4.99 -1.99
N MET A 563 27.06 4.00 -1.20
CA MET A 563 27.07 4.06 0.27
C MET A 563 28.51 4.06 0.81
N PRO A 564 28.79 4.72 1.95
CA PRO A 564 30.12 4.73 2.56
C PRO A 564 30.42 3.43 3.33
N TYR A 565 30.22 2.27 2.69
CA TYR A 565 30.13 0.95 3.33
C TYR A 565 31.40 0.49 4.07
N GLN A 566 32.57 1.06 3.75
CA GLN A 566 33.87 0.75 4.39
C GLN A 566 34.24 1.72 5.53
N GLN A 567 33.49 2.79 5.73
CA GLN A 567 33.76 3.80 6.76
C GLN A 567 32.73 3.72 7.90
N PRO A 568 33.08 4.10 9.14
CA PRO A 568 32.08 4.29 10.18
C PRO A 568 31.02 5.33 9.75
N PRO A 569 29.73 5.12 10.08
CA PRO A 569 29.21 4.07 10.94
C PRO A 569 29.02 2.70 10.24
N TRP A 570 29.10 2.63 8.91
CA TRP A 570 28.79 1.41 8.16
C TRP A 570 29.73 0.24 8.46
N SER A 571 31.05 0.43 8.42
CA SER A 571 31.99 -0.67 8.66
C SER A 571 31.97 -1.19 10.09
N THR A 572 31.47 -0.40 11.04
CA THR A 572 31.24 -0.82 12.42
C THR A 572 29.90 -1.53 12.59
N ARG A 573 28.84 -1.07 11.92
CA ARG A 573 27.50 -1.66 12.02
C ARG A 573 27.32 -2.92 11.17
N TYR A 574 27.96 -2.99 10.00
CA TYR A 574 27.88 -4.09 9.04
C TYR A 574 29.29 -4.55 8.62
N PRO A 575 30.07 -5.14 9.53
CA PRO A 575 31.47 -5.51 9.28
C PRO A 575 31.63 -6.54 8.14
N GLU A 576 30.63 -7.39 7.89
CA GLU A 576 30.60 -8.34 6.77
C GLU A 576 30.47 -7.60 5.43
N LEU A 577 29.64 -6.55 5.37
CA LEU A 577 29.47 -5.74 4.17
C LEU A 577 30.76 -5.02 3.79
N ALA A 578 31.52 -4.53 4.77
CA ALA A 578 32.78 -3.82 4.54
C ALA A 578 33.84 -4.66 3.79
N ARG A 579 33.73 -6.00 3.87
CA ARG A 579 34.65 -6.97 3.27
C ARG A 579 34.03 -7.74 2.10
N ILE A 580 32.82 -7.36 1.66
CA ILE A 580 32.04 -8.14 0.69
C ILE A 580 32.80 -8.43 -0.61
N LEU A 581 33.59 -7.48 -1.10
CA LEU A 581 34.35 -7.60 -2.35
C LEU A 581 35.51 -8.60 -2.27
N ASP A 582 35.96 -8.93 -1.06
CA ASP A 582 37.03 -9.91 -0.82
C ASP A 582 36.47 -11.34 -0.68
N GLU A 583 35.15 -11.52 -0.65
CA GLU A 583 34.47 -12.75 -0.25
C GLU A 583 33.50 -13.28 -1.33
N ASN A 584 33.96 -13.35 -2.58
CA ASN A 584 33.18 -13.85 -3.73
C ASN A 584 31.72 -13.30 -3.73
N PRO A 585 31.53 -11.99 -4.01
CA PRO A 585 30.23 -11.31 -3.84
C PRO A 585 28.99 -12.05 -4.38
N PRO A 586 29.06 -12.75 -5.54
CA PRO A 586 27.93 -13.49 -6.08
C PRO A 586 27.42 -14.67 -5.24
N ALA A 587 28.24 -15.23 -4.35
CA ALA A 587 27.88 -16.41 -3.58
C ALA A 587 27.10 -16.06 -2.29
N PRO A 588 26.08 -16.87 -1.93
CA PRO A 588 25.19 -16.61 -0.79
C PRO A 588 25.82 -17.04 0.56
N HIS A 589 26.96 -16.45 0.92
CA HIS A 589 27.70 -16.79 2.14
C HIS A 589 27.08 -16.22 3.42
N GLY A 590 27.46 -16.76 4.58
CA GLY A 590 27.11 -16.21 5.89
C GLY A 590 25.63 -16.36 6.28
N ASN A 591 24.82 -17.06 5.48
CA ASN A 591 23.42 -17.28 5.82
C ASN A 591 23.30 -18.31 6.95
N ARG A 592 22.35 -18.11 7.86
CA ARG A 592 22.14 -18.97 9.03
C ARG A 592 20.67 -19.37 9.15
N VAL A 593 20.41 -20.66 9.27
CA VAL A 593 19.08 -21.24 9.49
C VAL A 593 19.11 -22.03 10.80
N VAL A 594 18.66 -21.41 11.89
CA VAL A 594 18.99 -21.86 13.24
C VAL A 594 17.76 -21.94 14.14
N ARG A 595 17.61 -23.02 14.92
CA ARG A 595 16.53 -23.13 15.93
C ARG A 595 15.12 -22.90 15.40
N ASN A 596 14.80 -23.37 14.20
CA ASN A 596 13.43 -23.29 13.69
C ASN A 596 12.67 -24.58 13.92
N ILE A 597 11.34 -24.50 13.92
CA ILE A 597 10.42 -25.64 13.97
C ILE A 597 9.76 -25.76 12.60
N SER A 598 9.74 -26.96 12.01
CA SER A 598 9.02 -27.23 10.76
C SER A 598 8.28 -28.55 10.79
N VAL A 599 6.96 -28.49 10.55
CA VAL A 599 6.07 -29.65 10.56
C VAL A 599 4.97 -29.59 9.50
N GLY A 600 4.53 -30.76 9.03
CA GLY A 600 3.37 -30.89 8.12
C GLY A 600 3.59 -30.38 6.69
N GLY A 601 4.84 -30.04 6.32
CA GLY A 601 5.19 -29.43 5.04
C GLY A 601 6.50 -29.96 4.46
N THR A 602 7.11 -29.19 3.57
CA THR A 602 8.47 -29.45 3.09
C THR A 602 9.42 -28.55 3.86
N TRP A 603 10.42 -29.14 4.53
CA TRP A 603 11.39 -28.35 5.30
C TRP A 603 12.19 -27.39 4.41
N LEU A 604 12.96 -27.94 3.46
CA LEU A 604 14.03 -27.20 2.80
C LEU A 604 14.00 -27.41 1.28
N ASN A 605 14.23 -26.32 0.55
CA ASN A 605 14.66 -26.33 -0.83
C ASN A 605 15.96 -25.53 -0.95
N LEU A 606 17.08 -26.24 -1.03
CA LEU A 606 18.43 -25.68 -1.05
C LEU A 606 19.09 -26.01 -2.39
N GLU A 607 19.52 -24.98 -3.12
CA GLU A 607 20.35 -25.18 -4.30
C GLU A 607 21.75 -25.66 -3.86
N LYS A 608 22.29 -26.69 -4.53
CA LYS A 608 23.61 -27.27 -4.21
C LYS A 608 24.74 -26.24 -4.20
N ALA A 609 24.69 -25.24 -5.09
CA ALA A 609 25.69 -24.18 -5.15
C ALA A 609 25.62 -23.21 -3.95
N ALA A 610 24.48 -23.13 -3.25
CA ALA A 610 24.32 -22.32 -2.05
C ALA A 610 24.81 -23.04 -0.78
N GLU A 611 24.79 -24.37 -0.76
CA GLU A 611 25.07 -25.20 0.42
C GLU A 611 26.35 -24.81 1.20
N PRO A 612 27.50 -24.52 0.58
CA PRO A 612 28.71 -24.14 1.32
C PRO A 612 28.61 -22.80 2.06
N GLY A 613 27.63 -21.96 1.72
CA GLY A 613 27.43 -20.63 2.29
C GLY A 613 26.38 -20.58 3.41
N VAL A 614 25.75 -21.70 3.75
CA VAL A 614 24.62 -21.75 4.69
C VAL A 614 24.91 -22.65 5.88
N THR A 615 24.75 -22.12 7.09
CA THR A 615 24.81 -22.91 8.33
C THR A 615 23.40 -23.34 8.75
N PHE A 616 23.22 -24.64 9.01
CA PHE A 616 22.02 -25.20 9.63
C PHE A 616 22.36 -25.73 11.02
N GLU A 617 21.62 -25.31 12.04
CA GLU A 617 21.90 -25.66 13.44
C GLU A 617 20.60 -25.75 14.25
N ASP A 618 20.47 -26.78 15.09
CA ASP A 618 19.41 -26.91 16.10
C ASP A 618 17.95 -26.76 15.60
N ASN A 619 17.66 -27.09 14.34
CA ASN A 619 16.29 -27.04 13.81
C ASN A 619 15.51 -28.31 14.17
N LEU A 620 14.30 -28.16 14.72
CA LEU A 620 13.36 -29.25 14.96
C LEU A 620 12.52 -29.47 13.70
N VAL A 621 12.84 -30.51 12.94
CA VAL A 621 12.23 -30.81 11.64
C VAL A 621 11.55 -32.18 11.70
N ASP A 622 10.32 -32.25 11.22
CA ASP A 622 9.53 -33.49 11.09
C ASP A 622 9.40 -34.28 12.41
N GLN A 623 9.42 -33.57 13.53
CA GLN A 623 9.19 -34.07 14.89
C GLN A 623 8.06 -33.27 15.53
N ASP A 624 7.28 -33.90 16.40
CA ASP A 624 6.19 -33.23 17.12
C ASP A 624 6.75 -32.14 18.06
N PRO A 625 6.40 -30.86 17.86
CA PRO A 625 6.87 -29.78 18.71
C PRO A 625 6.04 -29.64 19.99
N HIS A 626 4.98 -30.43 20.17
CA HIS A 626 4.02 -30.33 21.27
C HIS A 626 3.32 -28.96 21.27
N PHE A 627 2.62 -28.64 20.19
CA PHE A 627 1.76 -27.46 20.16
C PHE A 627 0.63 -27.57 21.18
N VAL A 628 0.21 -26.44 21.77
CA VAL A 628 -0.89 -26.38 22.74
C VAL A 628 -2.21 -26.82 22.11
N ASP A 629 -2.54 -26.31 20.92
CA ASP A 629 -3.73 -26.72 20.15
C ASP A 629 -3.58 -26.35 18.66
N ALA A 630 -2.96 -27.25 17.88
CA ALA A 630 -2.69 -27.00 16.45
C ALA A 630 -3.98 -26.93 15.60
N ASP A 631 -5.04 -27.65 15.99
CA ASP A 631 -6.32 -27.69 15.26
C ASP A 631 -7.02 -26.32 15.31
N GLN A 632 -6.88 -25.61 16.43
CA GLN A 632 -7.35 -24.22 16.59
C GLN A 632 -6.28 -23.18 16.19
N ARG A 633 -5.21 -23.59 15.49
CA ARG A 633 -4.10 -22.72 15.07
C ARG A 633 -3.35 -22.04 16.23
N ASN A 634 -3.42 -22.61 17.44
CA ASN A 634 -2.63 -22.18 18.59
C ASN A 634 -1.26 -22.89 18.60
N PHE A 635 -0.31 -22.30 17.88
CA PHE A 635 1.04 -22.81 17.72
C PHE A 635 2.00 -22.45 18.87
N GLN A 636 1.47 -22.09 20.05
CA GLN A 636 2.29 -22.01 21.26
C GLN A 636 2.80 -23.41 21.63
N LEU A 637 3.97 -23.48 22.24
CA LEU A 637 4.60 -24.74 22.65
C LEU A 637 4.23 -25.08 24.09
N HIS A 638 3.94 -26.35 24.35
CA HIS A 638 3.79 -26.88 25.71
C HIS A 638 5.14 -26.84 26.46
N PRO A 639 5.17 -26.71 27.80
CA PRO A 639 6.41 -26.63 28.57
C PRO A 639 7.39 -27.81 28.41
N ASP A 640 6.91 -28.97 27.97
CA ASP A 640 7.71 -30.17 27.72
C ASP A 640 8.18 -30.32 26.26
N SER A 641 7.96 -29.31 25.42
CA SER A 641 8.38 -29.33 24.02
C SER A 641 9.89 -29.63 23.89
N PRO A 642 10.30 -30.52 22.96
CA PRO A 642 11.71 -30.80 22.70
C PRO A 642 12.47 -29.58 22.16
N ALA A 643 11.76 -28.60 21.57
CA ALA A 643 12.37 -27.39 21.03
C ALA A 643 13.11 -26.57 22.09
N TRP A 644 12.67 -26.62 23.36
CA TRP A 644 13.33 -25.90 24.45
C TRP A 644 14.77 -26.34 24.68
N GLN A 645 15.06 -27.63 24.49
CA GLN A 645 16.41 -28.19 24.63
C GLN A 645 17.36 -27.74 23.51
N LEU A 646 16.80 -27.42 22.34
CA LEU A 646 17.50 -26.85 21.20
C LEU A 646 17.75 -25.33 21.36
N GLY A 647 17.32 -24.74 22.48
CA GLY A 647 17.47 -23.30 22.75
C GLY A 647 16.42 -22.43 22.06
N PHE A 648 15.31 -23.02 21.59
CA PHE A 648 14.17 -22.27 21.07
C PHE A 648 13.64 -21.29 22.14
N ARG A 649 13.18 -20.13 21.73
CA ARG A 649 12.67 -19.05 22.58
C ARG A 649 11.19 -18.86 22.35
N LYS A 650 10.43 -18.63 23.42
CA LYS A 650 8.98 -18.41 23.33
C LYS A 650 8.68 -17.25 22.37
N ILE A 651 7.77 -17.49 21.42
CA ILE A 651 7.20 -16.44 20.57
C ILE A 651 6.00 -15.82 21.32
N PRO A 652 5.92 -14.48 21.45
CA PRO A 652 4.79 -13.77 22.04
C PRO A 652 3.57 -13.73 21.08
N ILE A 653 3.02 -14.89 20.74
CA ILE A 653 1.92 -15.05 19.76
C ILE A 653 0.69 -14.22 20.16
N GLU A 654 0.42 -14.12 21.46
CA GLU A 654 -0.69 -13.36 22.04
C GLU A 654 -0.64 -11.85 21.75
N GLN A 655 0.50 -11.33 21.28
CA GLN A 655 0.67 -9.91 20.95
C GLN A 655 0.51 -9.61 19.45
N ILE A 656 0.36 -10.64 18.62
CA ILE A 656 0.27 -10.50 17.17
C ILE A 656 -1.11 -9.96 16.76
N GLY A 657 -1.12 -9.09 15.75
CA GLY A 657 -2.32 -8.51 15.18
C GLY A 657 -2.73 -7.22 15.87
N LEU A 658 -4.01 -6.87 15.67
CA LEU A 658 -4.58 -5.61 16.13
C LEU A 658 -4.68 -5.57 17.66
N ARG A 659 -4.57 -4.36 18.21
CA ARG A 659 -4.70 -4.09 19.64
C ARG A 659 -5.84 -3.13 19.91
N ASP A 660 -6.45 -3.26 21.09
CA ASP A 660 -7.38 -2.26 21.59
C ASP A 660 -6.57 -1.12 22.22
N ASP A 661 -6.75 0.08 21.68
CA ASP A 661 -6.14 1.30 22.18
C ASP A 661 -7.04 2.51 21.91
N GLN A 662 -6.59 3.70 22.30
CA GLN A 662 -7.35 4.94 22.13
C GLN A 662 -7.53 5.38 20.66
N TRP A 663 -6.78 4.80 19.72
CA TRP A 663 -6.82 5.15 18.30
C TRP A 663 -7.74 4.21 17.52
N ARG A 664 -7.80 2.94 17.89
CA ARG A 664 -8.64 1.94 17.22
C ARG A 664 -10.11 2.16 17.56
N ARG A 665 -10.90 2.58 16.56
CA ARG A 665 -12.34 2.87 16.74
C ARG A 665 -13.19 1.62 16.95
N ALA A 666 -12.88 0.53 16.25
CA ALA A 666 -13.55 -0.76 16.37
C ALA A 666 -12.62 -1.86 15.85
N ARG A 667 -12.80 -3.10 16.33
CA ARG A 667 -12.18 -4.27 15.69
C ARG A 667 -12.95 -4.64 14.43
N PRO A 668 -12.28 -5.13 13.38
CA PRO A 668 -12.94 -5.79 12.27
C PRO A 668 -13.80 -6.93 12.80
N VAL A 669 -15.00 -7.12 12.26
CA VAL A 669 -15.82 -8.29 12.58
C VAL A 669 -15.03 -9.52 12.13
N GLU A 670 -14.72 -10.44 13.04
CA GLU A 670 -14.13 -11.72 12.70
C GLU A 670 -15.04 -12.41 11.68
N ARG A 671 -14.61 -12.47 10.41
CA ARG A 671 -15.26 -13.35 9.45
C ARG A 671 -14.93 -14.76 9.91
N SER A 672 -15.98 -15.55 10.20
CA SER A 672 -15.81 -16.95 10.53
C SER A 672 -14.96 -17.63 9.44
N PRO A 673 -14.05 -18.56 9.78
CA PRO A 673 -13.25 -19.31 8.80
C PRO A 673 -14.06 -20.10 7.75
N ARG A 674 -15.40 -20.07 7.81
CA ARG A 674 -16.32 -20.85 7.00
C ARG A 674 -16.94 -20.08 5.82
N ASP A 675 -16.76 -18.77 5.73
CA ASP A 675 -17.36 -17.99 4.63
C ASP A 675 -16.37 -17.88 3.47
N GLY A 676 -16.09 -19.05 2.88
CA GLY A 676 -15.46 -19.15 1.58
C GLY A 676 -16.49 -18.98 0.47
N SER A 677 -16.11 -18.23 -0.56
CA SER A 677 -16.56 -18.43 -1.95
C SER A 677 -15.43 -18.03 -2.87
#